data_AF-A0A925FQS5-F1
#
_entry.id   AF-A0A925FQS5-F1
#
_cell.length_a   1.000
_cell.length_b   1.000
_cell.length_c   1.000
_cell.angle_alpha   90.00
_cell.angle_beta   90.00
_cell.angle_gamma   90.00
#
_symmetry.space_group_name_H-M   'P 1'
#
loop_
_entity.id
_entity.type
_entity.pdbx_description
1 polymer ?
#
loop_
_entity_poly.entity_id
_entity_poly.type
_entity_poly.pdbx_seq_one_letter_code
_entity_poly.pdbx_strand_id
1 'polypeptide(L)'
;MKNKLIANAVIGLVVFSQLLTTFVLGQSRTSTDQVHPASSARKAAAPRFLVNMSTIITDRGSDFGLRETQEVSKLLSIRGGRNPVLVDMDVESQKVIVAAAANRLVQNGKGIQILSVDWDSMFADAQKGGNFEENLSGIISFAESSKEKAVLYLDDITGFSKDMPRFGIIVSDRLHAAIAAGKIRIVGAATGEQYLTQIVFDEQLKSRFEKVGAAVADNDGFVGDNISPDLRELIGSADPDKKVKVILQSEDIDNPELRKILNENGIVVESRAESLGMIVLELPIRAAEALANARGSQHLSLDREVKLLGHIETTTGASLVRTIQQGLNLSLLGMGVANTSNVLDGKGIGIAIVDSAIREDHRSFVNVSGQKRIVQRISFAADNNLMQDEYGHGTHVASLAAGSDGANLNLGDGTYLEQYKGIAPDAKIINVRVLDDHGVGSSARLINALNWLLANRTQHNIRVVNLSLGAPAIESWRNDPLCRAVRKLTDVGIVVVAAAGNNGKTASGQKIYGAIHSPGNDPSVITVGATNTFGTDRRNDDGITTYSSRGPTRSFWTDTSGAKHYDHLIKPDLVAPGNWIIGAQSIGNAIVDQNEDLSVQNSASDNRKMMYMSGTSMATPIVSGAVALMLQTNPKLTPNMVKMILQYTSQRLAGFNSLEQGTGQLNIEGAIRLTRAIRQNLPTPTPHRSPLLTSSTMPVHTSTIAGTKFQWSGGLLPSYAAVTGTDWITKYQRIYDNGLLISDGLLISDGLLISDGLLISDGLLISDGLLISDGVVMGNNAGPNGYQTMTWGTPIGSSGLLISDNFMTPDNSPIADGLLISDGLLISDGLLISDGTASQSNNVIARGDPSTRMH
;
A
#
# COMPACT_ATOMS: atom_id res chain seq x y z
N MET A 1 8.46 18.18 41.20
CA MET A 1 9.51 18.04 40.17
C MET A 1 8.85 17.48 38.89
N LYS A 2 9.39 17.78 37.70
CA LYS A 2 8.65 17.96 36.42
C LYS A 2 7.82 19.26 36.39
N ASN A 3 8.43 20.33 35.85
CA ASN A 3 7.83 21.53 35.24
C ASN A 3 8.94 22.59 35.03
N LYS A 4 9.88 22.33 34.11
CA LYS A 4 10.97 23.28 33.78
C LYS A 4 11.57 23.11 32.37
N LEU A 5 10.80 22.59 31.41
CA LEU A 5 11.25 22.34 30.03
C LEU A 5 10.24 22.77 28.95
N ILE A 6 9.28 23.65 29.30
CA ILE A 6 8.30 24.26 28.38
C ILE A 6 8.31 25.79 28.61
N ALA A 7 9.48 26.41 28.51
CA ALA A 7 9.66 27.84 28.84
C ALA A 7 10.54 28.67 27.90
N ASN A 8 11.31 28.04 26.99
CA ASN A 8 12.26 28.75 26.10
C ASN A 8 11.90 28.68 24.60
N ALA A 9 10.66 28.33 24.24
CA ALA A 9 10.25 28.11 22.84
C ALA A 9 9.09 29.02 22.35
N VAL A 10 8.70 30.05 23.11
CA VAL A 10 7.46 30.83 22.86
C VAL A 10 7.69 32.36 22.87
N ILE A 11 8.94 32.84 22.85
CA ILE A 11 9.24 34.28 22.72
C ILE A 11 10.23 34.47 21.56
N GLY A 12 9.72 34.92 20.41
CA GLY A 12 10.49 35.08 19.18
C GLY A 12 9.64 35.05 17.89
N LEU A 13 8.41 34.55 17.96
CA LEU A 13 7.56 34.29 16.77
C LEU A 13 6.26 35.13 16.72
N VAL A 14 6.29 36.40 17.16
CA VAL A 14 5.10 37.29 17.18
C VAL A 14 5.35 38.72 16.66
N VAL A 15 6.61 39.18 16.52
CA VAL A 15 6.91 40.56 16.10
C VAL A 15 7.85 40.60 14.90
N PHE A 16 7.31 40.35 13.70
CA PHE A 16 7.73 40.98 12.42
C PHE A 16 6.73 40.73 11.27
N SER A 17 5.43 40.59 11.60
CA SER A 17 4.36 40.28 10.64
C SER A 17 3.30 41.39 10.55
N GLN A 18 3.72 42.66 10.49
CA GLN A 18 2.87 43.77 10.06
C GLN A 18 3.70 44.88 9.38
N LEU A 19 3.69 44.89 8.04
CA LEU A 19 3.79 46.10 7.20
C LEU A 19 3.72 45.72 5.71
N LEU A 20 2.51 45.40 5.22
CA LEU A 20 2.28 45.26 3.78
C LEU A 20 0.85 45.66 3.39
N THR A 21 0.63 46.97 3.18
CA THR A 21 -0.39 47.54 2.25
C THR A 21 -0.28 49.07 2.23
N THR A 22 0.26 49.66 1.15
CA THR A 22 -0.43 50.66 0.28
C THR A 22 0.46 51.15 -0.88
N PHE A 23 0.31 50.54 -2.05
CA PHE A 23 -0.12 51.15 -3.33
C PHE A 23 0.35 52.56 -3.79
N VAL A 24 0.60 52.65 -5.12
CA VAL A 24 0.49 53.83 -6.03
C VAL A 24 1.76 54.61 -6.44
N LEU A 25 2.10 54.49 -7.73
CA LEU A 25 2.77 55.42 -8.69
C LEU A 25 4.12 56.09 -8.35
N GLY A 26 5.08 55.97 -9.29
CA GLY A 26 6.26 56.85 -9.38
C GLY A 26 7.12 56.53 -10.61
N GLN A 27 7.16 57.44 -11.59
CA GLN A 27 7.93 57.25 -12.83
C GLN A 27 9.42 57.64 -12.71
N SER A 28 10.24 56.90 -13.46
CA SER A 28 11.37 57.39 -14.28
C SER A 28 12.70 57.87 -13.65
N ARG A 29 13.76 57.40 -14.34
CA ARG A 29 14.95 58.14 -14.80
C ARG A 29 16.06 58.56 -13.82
N THR A 30 17.18 57.84 -13.96
CA THR A 30 18.54 58.36 -14.26
C THR A 30 19.07 59.59 -13.50
N SER A 31 20.14 59.41 -12.72
CA SER A 31 21.48 59.82 -13.16
C SER A 31 22.60 59.30 -12.26
N THR A 32 23.73 59.04 -12.91
CA THR A 32 25.11 58.97 -12.43
C THR A 32 25.45 59.79 -11.18
N ASP A 33 26.36 59.28 -10.34
CA ASP A 33 27.74 59.78 -10.37
C ASP A 33 28.75 58.85 -9.66
N GLN A 34 30.01 58.93 -10.11
CA GLN A 34 31.13 58.13 -9.63
C GLN A 34 32.13 59.00 -8.86
N VAL A 35 32.66 58.43 -7.77
CA VAL A 35 34.05 58.59 -7.28
C VAL A 35 34.44 59.97 -6.70
N HIS A 36 34.79 59.99 -5.40
CA HIS A 36 36.20 60.10 -5.00
C HIS A 36 36.45 59.61 -3.55
N PRO A 37 37.65 59.08 -3.23
CA PRO A 37 37.95 58.45 -1.94
C PRO A 37 38.71 59.38 -0.98
N ALA A 38 38.63 59.09 0.33
CA ALA A 38 39.54 59.66 1.32
C ALA A 38 39.97 58.59 2.35
N SER A 39 41.28 58.49 2.55
CA SER A 39 41.93 57.51 3.42
C SER A 39 41.92 57.90 4.89
N SER A 40 41.74 56.94 5.80
CA SER A 40 42.65 56.81 6.94
C SER A 40 42.67 55.38 7.51
N ALA A 41 43.86 54.81 7.62
CA ALA A 41 44.04 53.48 8.21
C ALA A 41 44.01 53.59 9.74
N ARG A 42 42.84 53.38 10.35
CA ARG A 42 42.79 52.95 11.76
C ARG A 42 43.05 51.44 11.81
N LYS A 43 43.95 51.00 12.69
CA LYS A 43 43.97 49.60 13.14
C LYS A 43 42.58 49.31 13.70
N ALA A 44 41.81 48.45 13.04
CA ALA A 44 40.52 48.02 13.56
C ALA A 44 40.76 47.28 14.88
N ALA A 45 40.22 47.83 15.98
CA ALA A 45 40.04 47.06 17.19
C ALA A 45 39.11 45.88 16.86
N ALA A 46 39.31 44.73 17.51
CA ALA A 46 38.43 43.59 17.31
C ALA A 46 36.96 44.01 17.63
N PRO A 47 35.98 43.67 16.77
CA PRO A 47 34.57 43.97 17.02
C PRO A 47 34.12 43.49 18.41
N ARG A 48 33.22 44.27 19.04
CA ARG A 48 32.72 44.08 20.42
C ARG A 48 32.10 42.70 20.69
N PHE A 49 31.71 41.97 19.64
CA PHE A 49 30.98 40.70 19.70
C PHE A 49 31.81 39.50 19.20
N LEU A 50 33.14 39.55 19.27
CA LEU A 50 34.02 38.41 18.94
C LEU A 50 34.69 37.81 20.17
N VAL A 51 34.58 36.50 20.32
CA VAL A 51 35.23 35.70 21.37
C VAL A 51 36.35 34.88 20.75
N ASN A 52 37.53 34.87 21.37
CA ASN A 52 38.64 34.06 20.90
C ASN A 52 38.48 32.60 21.37
N MET A 53 38.42 31.66 20.42
CA MET A 53 38.25 30.24 20.73
C MET A 53 39.42 29.65 21.53
N SER A 54 40.62 30.27 21.48
CA SER A 54 41.76 29.81 22.28
C SER A 54 41.63 30.13 23.79
N THR A 55 40.69 31.00 24.20
CA THR A 55 40.47 31.34 25.62
C THR A 55 39.37 30.52 26.27
N ILE A 56 38.76 29.57 25.55
CA ILE A 56 37.70 28.68 26.06
C ILE A 56 38.36 27.45 26.71
N ILE A 57 37.97 27.17 27.96
CA ILE A 57 38.35 25.96 28.71
C ILE A 57 37.25 24.91 28.51
N THR A 58 37.63 23.64 28.33
CA THR A 58 36.68 22.55 28.05
C THR A 58 37.02 21.30 28.84
N ASP A 59 36.02 20.70 29.50
CA ASP A 59 36.21 19.62 30.49
C ASP A 59 36.38 18.20 29.91
N ARG A 60 36.45 18.04 28.58
CA ARG A 60 36.68 16.73 27.94
C ARG A 60 38.20 16.42 27.87
N GLY A 61 38.56 15.15 28.05
CA GLY A 61 39.96 14.70 28.16
C GLY A 61 40.82 14.97 26.91
N SER A 62 42.14 14.99 27.10
CA SER A 62 43.16 15.45 26.12
C SER A 62 43.11 14.80 24.74
N ASP A 63 42.55 13.60 24.65
CA ASP A 63 42.61 12.74 23.46
C ASP A 63 41.31 12.81 22.64
N PHE A 64 40.26 13.47 23.16
CA PHE A 64 38.98 13.62 22.47
C PHE A 64 39.10 14.50 21.22
N GLY A 65 38.67 14.00 20.07
CA GLY A 65 38.68 14.75 18.81
C GLY A 65 40.09 15.09 18.30
N LEU A 66 41.12 14.34 18.69
CA LEU A 66 42.53 14.65 18.39
C LEU A 66 42.81 14.68 16.89
N ARG A 67 42.18 13.79 16.11
CA ARG A 67 42.35 13.69 14.65
C ARG A 67 41.73 14.89 13.96
N GLU A 68 40.48 15.17 14.28
CA GLU A 68 39.67 16.27 13.76
C GLU A 68 40.34 17.61 14.09
N THR A 69 40.86 17.75 15.31
CA THR A 69 41.68 18.90 15.76
C THR A 69 42.94 19.07 14.90
N GLN A 70 43.63 17.98 14.55
CA GLN A 70 44.80 18.03 13.66
C GLN A 70 44.41 18.38 12.22
N GLU A 71 43.30 17.84 11.70
CA GLU A 71 42.78 18.13 10.35
C GLU A 71 42.35 19.59 10.21
N VAL A 72 41.55 20.13 11.15
CA VAL A 72 41.20 21.57 11.21
C VAL A 72 42.46 22.44 11.28
N SER A 73 43.40 22.11 12.18
CA SER A 73 44.65 22.88 12.33
C SER A 73 45.53 22.84 11.07
N LYS A 74 45.57 21.70 10.37
CA LYS A 74 46.30 21.50 9.10
C LYS A 74 45.69 22.33 7.98
N LEU A 75 44.37 22.24 7.77
CA LEU A 75 43.65 23.00 6.75
C LEU A 75 43.80 24.52 6.97
N LEU A 76 43.66 24.97 8.22
CA LEU A 76 43.86 26.37 8.57
C LEU A 76 45.33 26.82 8.46
N SER A 77 46.31 25.93 8.61
CA SER A 77 47.73 26.26 8.41
C SER A 77 48.14 26.50 6.96
N ILE A 78 47.33 26.08 5.98
CA ILE A 78 47.56 26.31 4.55
C ILE A 78 46.93 27.65 4.15
N ARG A 79 47.74 28.59 3.67
CA ARG A 79 47.29 29.89 3.15
C ARG A 79 46.54 29.71 1.82
N GLY A 80 45.38 30.32 1.69
CA GLY A 80 44.44 30.08 0.58
C GLY A 80 43.83 28.67 0.59
N GLY A 81 44.10 27.86 1.62
CA GLY A 81 43.58 26.51 1.76
C GLY A 81 42.07 26.50 2.05
N ARG A 82 41.46 25.33 1.85
CA ARG A 82 40.03 25.12 2.09
C ARG A 82 39.63 25.42 3.53
N ASN A 83 38.38 25.82 3.69
CA ASN A 83 37.71 26.03 4.98
C ASN A 83 37.23 24.67 5.51
N PRO A 84 37.61 24.25 6.73
CA PRO A 84 37.09 23.02 7.31
C PRO A 84 35.62 23.17 7.70
N VAL A 85 34.84 22.10 7.53
CA VAL A 85 33.46 21.99 8.02
C VAL A 85 33.33 20.77 8.90
N LEU A 86 32.95 20.98 10.16
CA LEU A 86 32.65 19.91 11.10
C LEU A 86 31.27 19.34 10.79
N VAL A 87 31.22 18.07 10.39
CA VAL A 87 29.97 17.45 9.90
C VAL A 87 29.52 16.33 10.84
N ASP A 88 28.22 16.34 11.17
CA ASP A 88 27.53 15.36 12.02
C ASP A 88 28.10 15.21 13.44
N MET A 89 28.55 16.33 14.02
CA MET A 89 29.01 16.45 15.41
C MET A 89 28.04 17.26 16.26
N ASP A 90 27.90 16.96 17.55
CA ASP A 90 27.17 17.82 18.48
C ASP A 90 27.91 19.13 18.80
N VAL A 91 27.15 20.16 19.18
CA VAL A 91 27.66 21.53 19.39
C VAL A 91 28.73 21.62 20.48
N GLU A 92 28.71 20.76 21.50
CA GLU A 92 29.80 20.73 22.48
C GLU A 92 31.08 20.16 21.86
N SER A 93 30.99 18.99 21.21
CA SER A 93 32.12 18.35 20.53
C SER A 93 32.77 19.28 19.51
N GLN A 94 31.96 20.00 18.72
CA GLN A 94 32.46 21.02 17.79
C GLN A 94 33.26 22.10 18.52
N LYS A 95 32.71 22.69 19.59
CA LYS A 95 33.38 23.75 20.37
C LYS A 95 34.70 23.26 20.98
N VAL A 96 34.76 22.02 21.47
CA VAL A 96 36.01 21.40 21.98
C VAL A 96 37.06 21.31 20.86
N ILE A 97 36.71 20.72 19.70
CA ILE A 97 37.63 20.53 18.58
C ILE A 97 38.14 21.89 18.06
N VAL A 98 37.27 22.89 17.92
CA VAL A 98 37.65 24.22 17.45
C VAL A 98 38.52 24.98 18.46
N ALA A 99 38.22 24.89 19.76
CA ALA A 99 39.05 25.49 20.81
C ALA A 99 40.44 24.82 20.90
N ALA A 100 40.50 23.49 20.79
CA ALA A 100 41.76 22.75 20.73
C ALA A 100 42.59 23.11 19.48
N ALA A 101 41.95 23.23 18.32
CA ALA A 101 42.60 23.65 17.07
C ALA A 101 43.11 25.10 17.14
N ALA A 102 42.34 26.02 17.75
CA ALA A 102 42.75 27.40 18.00
C ALA A 102 44.00 27.46 18.89
N ASN A 103 44.00 26.73 20.02
CA ASN A 103 45.15 26.63 20.91
C ASN A 103 46.40 26.06 20.20
N ARG A 104 46.23 25.03 19.37
CA ARG A 104 47.31 24.44 18.57
C ARG A 104 47.89 25.44 17.54
N LEU A 105 47.05 26.26 16.91
CA LEU A 105 47.50 27.30 15.96
C LEU A 105 48.27 28.44 16.65
N VAL A 106 47.89 28.80 17.89
CA VAL A 106 48.62 29.77 18.73
C VAL A 106 49.98 29.20 19.14
N GLN A 107 50.03 27.97 19.65
CA GLN A 107 51.28 27.29 20.04
C GLN A 107 52.25 27.13 18.86
N ASN A 108 51.74 26.86 17.66
CA ASN A 108 52.53 26.74 16.43
C ASN A 108 53.00 28.09 15.84
N GLY A 109 52.76 29.22 16.52
CA GLY A 109 53.27 30.54 16.14
C GLY A 109 52.72 31.09 14.82
N LYS A 110 51.62 30.55 14.29
CA LYS A 110 51.11 30.89 12.95
C LYS A 110 50.41 32.25 12.87
N GLY A 111 50.07 32.85 14.01
CA GLY A 111 49.40 34.16 14.06
C GLY A 111 47.97 34.15 13.48
N ILE A 112 47.33 32.98 13.49
CA ILE A 112 45.93 32.77 13.11
C ILE A 112 45.11 32.70 14.40
N GLN A 113 43.99 33.42 14.44
CA GLN A 113 43.02 33.41 15.53
C GLN A 113 41.68 32.88 15.01
N ILE A 114 41.12 31.88 15.69
CA ILE A 114 39.74 31.44 15.43
C ILE A 114 38.83 32.21 16.38
N LEU A 115 37.88 32.95 15.82
CA LEU A 115 36.99 33.85 16.54
C LEU A 115 35.53 33.41 16.33
N SER A 116 34.82 33.13 17.41
CA SER A 116 33.36 32.94 17.37
C SER A 116 32.64 34.28 17.55
N VAL A 117 31.41 34.35 17.06
CA VAL A 117 30.53 35.50 17.31
C VAL A 117 29.78 35.26 18.61
N ASP A 118 29.78 36.23 19.51
CA ASP A 118 28.91 36.26 20.69
C ASP A 118 27.51 36.69 20.25
N TRP A 119 26.75 35.70 19.76
CA TRP A 119 25.38 35.88 19.29
C TRP A 119 24.47 36.43 20.39
N ASP A 120 24.59 35.94 21.63
CA ASP A 120 23.75 36.35 22.76
C ASP A 120 23.92 37.84 23.08
N SER A 121 25.17 38.32 23.18
CA SER A 121 25.45 39.74 23.39
C SER A 121 25.01 40.60 22.20
N MET A 122 25.13 40.12 20.97
CA MET A 122 24.75 40.88 19.78
C MET A 122 23.23 41.01 19.60
N PHE A 123 22.47 39.94 19.90
CA PHE A 123 21.00 40.01 19.95
C PHE A 123 20.51 40.89 21.11
N ALA A 124 21.16 40.84 22.27
CA ALA A 124 20.82 41.70 23.42
C ALA A 124 21.14 43.19 23.20
N ASP A 125 22.07 43.53 22.30
CA ASP A 125 22.37 44.90 21.86
C ASP A 125 21.34 45.36 20.81
N ALA A 126 20.98 44.49 19.85
CA ALA A 126 19.94 44.76 18.85
C ALA A 126 18.57 45.04 19.49
N GLN A 127 18.17 44.26 20.50
CA GLN A 127 16.94 44.50 21.28
C GLN A 127 16.92 45.85 22.02
N LYS A 128 18.08 46.51 22.19
CA LYS A 128 18.22 47.83 22.83
C LYS A 128 18.36 48.96 21.80
N GLY A 129 18.13 48.67 20.51
CA GLY A 129 18.22 49.64 19.41
C GLY A 129 19.55 49.65 18.65
N GLY A 130 20.45 48.68 18.91
CA GLY A 130 21.67 48.50 18.12
C GLY A 130 21.38 47.96 16.71
N ASN A 131 22.20 48.34 15.72
CA ASN A 131 22.04 47.89 14.34
C ASN A 131 22.74 46.53 14.10
N PHE A 132 21.95 45.46 14.06
CA PHE A 132 22.44 44.08 13.89
C PHE A 132 23.19 43.88 12.56
N GLU A 133 22.67 44.39 11.45
CA GLU A 133 23.27 44.23 10.11
C GLU A 133 24.60 44.97 9.97
N GLU A 134 24.71 46.15 10.58
CA GLU A 134 25.94 46.94 10.61
C GLU A 134 27.02 46.29 11.49
N ASN A 135 26.64 45.76 12.66
CA ASN A 135 27.53 45.01 13.54
C ASN A 135 28.10 43.77 12.84
N LEU A 136 27.26 42.96 12.20
CA LEU A 136 27.67 41.74 11.49
C LEU A 136 28.46 42.07 10.20
N SER A 137 28.07 43.13 9.48
CA SER A 137 28.87 43.70 8.39
C SER A 137 30.25 44.18 8.84
N GLY A 138 30.37 44.74 10.04
CA GLY A 138 31.64 45.13 10.65
C GLY A 138 32.54 43.93 10.94
N ILE A 139 31.96 42.81 11.42
CA ILE A 139 32.67 41.55 11.65
C ILE A 139 33.22 40.96 10.34
N ILE A 140 32.40 40.92 9.27
CA ILE A 140 32.85 40.45 7.94
C ILE A 140 33.99 41.35 7.43
N SER A 141 33.83 42.67 7.52
CA SER A 141 34.85 43.65 7.08
C SER A 141 36.17 43.50 7.86
N PHE A 142 36.09 43.23 9.17
CA PHE A 142 37.26 42.93 9.99
C PHE A 142 37.97 41.64 9.53
N ALA A 143 37.22 40.56 9.30
CA ALA A 143 37.77 39.29 8.79
C ALA A 143 38.45 39.47 7.41
N GLU A 144 37.83 40.19 6.47
CA GLU A 144 38.42 40.54 5.17
C GLU A 144 39.74 41.33 5.35
N SER A 145 39.75 42.32 6.26
CA SER A 145 40.93 43.15 6.52
C SER A 145 42.11 42.37 7.15
N SER A 146 41.82 41.24 7.82
CA SER A 146 42.81 40.43 8.52
C SER A 146 43.79 39.68 7.60
N LYS A 147 43.44 39.55 6.31
CA LYS A 147 44.16 38.75 5.30
C LYS A 147 44.39 37.31 5.78
N GLU A 148 43.29 36.59 6.00
CA GLU A 148 43.23 35.19 6.45
C GLU A 148 43.70 34.92 7.90
N LYS A 149 44.06 35.94 8.68
CA LYS A 149 44.53 35.76 10.07
C LYS A 149 43.40 35.66 11.10
N ALA A 150 42.25 36.28 10.84
CA ALA A 150 41.03 36.06 11.60
C ALA A 150 40.16 35.04 10.85
N VAL A 151 39.94 33.89 11.47
CA VAL A 151 39.07 32.81 10.95
C VAL A 151 37.79 32.86 11.77
N LEU A 152 36.64 33.02 11.12
CA LEU A 152 35.35 33.04 11.84
C LEU A 152 34.86 31.61 12.09
N TYR A 153 34.47 31.28 13.32
CA TYR A 153 33.74 30.05 13.61
C TYR A 153 32.24 30.31 13.45
N LEU A 154 31.61 29.54 12.57
CA LEU A 154 30.17 29.49 12.37
C LEU A 154 29.68 28.11 12.84
N ASP A 155 28.92 28.11 13.93
CA ASP A 155 28.33 26.93 14.56
C ASP A 155 27.11 26.36 13.80
N ASP A 156 26.67 27.04 12.75
CA ASP A 156 25.67 26.57 11.80
C ASP A 156 25.94 27.19 10.41
N ILE A 157 26.07 26.35 9.40
CA ILE A 157 26.36 26.77 8.02
C ILE A 157 25.19 27.46 7.33
N THR A 158 23.95 27.28 7.80
CA THR A 158 22.76 27.96 7.24
C THR A 158 22.84 29.48 7.34
N GLY A 159 23.75 30.03 8.16
CA GLY A 159 24.05 31.46 8.24
C GLY A 159 24.40 32.14 6.91
N PHE A 160 24.91 31.40 5.91
CA PHE A 160 25.15 31.91 4.55
C PHE A 160 24.41 31.12 3.46
N SER A 161 23.38 30.36 3.83
CA SER A 161 22.48 29.71 2.86
C SER A 161 21.79 30.76 1.99
N LYS A 162 21.69 30.48 0.68
CA LYS A 162 20.85 31.25 -0.25
C LYS A 162 19.37 30.91 -0.12
N ASP A 163 19.07 29.65 0.21
CA ASP A 163 17.70 29.12 0.24
C ASP A 163 16.96 29.51 1.53
N MET A 164 17.68 29.55 2.66
CA MET A 164 17.14 29.96 3.97
C MET A 164 18.16 30.81 4.76
N PRO A 165 18.37 32.08 4.38
CA PRO A 165 19.38 32.95 5.00
C PRO A 165 19.04 33.32 6.46
N ARG A 166 19.62 32.60 7.42
CA ARG A 166 19.36 32.75 8.87
C ARG A 166 19.70 34.14 9.42
N PHE A 167 20.57 34.91 8.74
CA PHE A 167 20.98 36.26 9.12
C PHE A 167 20.37 37.37 8.26
N GLY A 168 19.37 37.06 7.44
CA GLY A 168 18.78 37.98 6.47
C GLY A 168 19.56 37.99 5.15
N ILE A 169 18.82 38.12 4.04
CA ILE A 169 19.35 37.89 2.68
C ILE A 169 20.59 38.75 2.36
N ILE A 170 20.59 40.04 2.73
CA ILE A 170 21.68 40.99 2.44
C ILE A 170 23.00 40.55 3.11
N VAL A 171 22.93 40.04 4.35
CA VAL A 171 24.12 39.66 5.11
C VAL A 171 24.60 38.27 4.73
N SER A 172 23.68 37.33 4.50
CA SER A 172 23.99 35.98 4.00
C SER A 172 24.61 36.02 2.59
N ASP A 173 24.09 36.84 1.67
CA ASP A 173 24.67 37.06 0.33
C ASP A 173 26.08 37.65 0.42
N ARG A 174 26.29 38.65 1.29
CA ARG A 174 27.62 39.25 1.50
C ARG A 174 28.61 38.23 2.07
N LEU A 175 28.17 37.41 3.03
CA LEU A 175 28.99 36.37 3.66
C LEU A 175 29.35 35.27 2.65
N HIS A 176 28.36 34.79 1.88
CA HIS A 176 28.53 33.84 0.77
C HIS A 176 29.56 34.36 -0.25
N ALA A 177 29.36 35.57 -0.77
CA ALA A 177 30.24 36.18 -1.77
C ALA A 177 31.68 36.37 -1.25
N ALA A 178 31.87 36.69 0.03
CA ALA A 178 33.18 36.82 0.65
C ALA A 178 33.91 35.46 0.79
N ILE A 179 33.17 34.38 1.06
CA ILE A 179 33.69 33.00 1.13
C ILE A 179 34.05 32.49 -0.27
N ALA A 180 33.14 32.65 -1.24
CA ALA A 180 33.31 32.24 -2.63
C ALA A 180 34.52 32.94 -3.28
N ALA A 181 34.65 34.26 -3.08
CA ALA A 181 35.81 35.05 -3.53
C ALA A 181 37.09 34.78 -2.71
N GLY A 182 37.03 33.98 -1.63
CA GLY A 182 38.17 33.63 -0.80
C GLY A 182 38.75 34.78 0.03
N LYS A 183 37.97 35.84 0.28
CA LYS A 183 38.40 37.02 1.05
C LYS A 183 38.42 36.77 2.56
N ILE A 184 37.58 35.85 3.03
CA ILE A 184 37.53 35.41 4.43
C ILE A 184 37.78 33.91 4.54
N ARG A 185 38.19 33.49 5.75
CA ARG A 185 38.29 32.09 6.13
C ARG A 185 37.34 31.79 7.27
N ILE A 186 36.74 30.62 7.23
CA ILE A 186 35.82 30.16 8.27
C ILE A 186 36.11 28.73 8.69
N VAL A 187 35.66 28.37 9.89
CA VAL A 187 35.36 27.00 10.29
C VAL A 187 33.84 26.89 10.36
N GLY A 188 33.23 26.04 9.56
CA GLY A 188 31.78 25.81 9.59
C GLY A 188 31.42 24.57 10.41
N ALA A 189 30.14 24.45 10.77
CA ALA A 189 29.54 23.22 11.26
C ALA A 189 28.20 22.95 10.54
N ALA A 190 27.89 21.68 10.27
CA ALA A 190 26.73 21.26 9.49
C ALA A 190 26.28 19.84 9.82
N THR A 191 25.02 19.49 9.53
CA THR A 191 24.63 18.09 9.32
C THR A 191 25.11 17.59 7.95
N GLY A 192 25.13 16.27 7.72
CA GLY A 192 25.47 15.69 6.42
C GLY A 192 24.56 16.19 5.29
N GLU A 193 23.26 16.35 5.57
CA GLU A 193 22.27 16.91 4.64
C GLU A 193 22.56 18.40 4.34
N GLN A 194 22.86 19.21 5.35
CA GLN A 194 23.24 20.61 5.18
C GLN A 194 24.55 20.75 4.39
N TYR A 195 25.54 19.88 4.63
CA TYR A 195 26.80 19.86 3.90
C TYR A 195 26.58 19.57 2.40
N LEU A 196 25.75 18.56 2.09
CA LEU A 196 25.42 18.21 0.71
C LEU A 196 24.67 19.36 0.01
N THR A 197 23.58 19.83 0.61
CA THR A 197 22.69 20.83 0.01
C THR A 197 23.33 22.21 -0.10
N GLN A 198 24.01 22.70 0.93
CA GLN A 198 24.50 24.08 1.01
C GLN A 198 25.97 24.26 0.60
N ILE A 199 26.72 23.17 0.39
CA ILE A 199 28.12 23.25 -0.07
C ILE A 199 28.36 22.43 -1.33
N VAL A 200 28.04 21.12 -1.31
CA VAL A 200 28.42 20.22 -2.42
C VAL A 200 27.68 20.59 -3.71
N PHE A 201 26.42 21.01 -3.60
CA PHE A 201 25.62 21.47 -4.73
C PHE A 201 25.76 22.97 -5.05
N ASP A 202 26.42 23.79 -4.22
CA ASP A 202 26.77 25.17 -4.62
C ASP A 202 28.11 25.18 -5.38
N GLU A 203 28.02 25.37 -6.70
CA GLU A 203 29.16 25.43 -7.63
C GLU A 203 30.27 26.43 -7.22
N GLN A 204 29.92 27.52 -6.53
CA GLN A 204 30.87 28.55 -6.10
C GLN A 204 31.56 28.18 -4.78
N LEU A 205 30.88 27.42 -3.91
CA LEU A 205 31.39 27.06 -2.60
C LEU A 205 32.07 25.68 -2.54
N LYS A 206 31.66 24.68 -3.33
CA LYS A 206 32.19 23.31 -3.26
C LYS A 206 33.72 23.20 -3.31
N SER A 207 34.38 24.10 -4.04
CA SER A 207 35.85 24.13 -4.16
C SER A 207 36.57 24.74 -2.95
N ARG A 208 35.84 25.54 -2.14
CA ARG A 208 36.34 26.35 -1.01
C ARG A 208 36.34 25.61 0.33
N PHE A 209 35.66 24.47 0.43
CA PHE A 209 35.43 23.74 1.70
C PHE A 209 35.98 22.32 1.68
N GLU A 210 36.21 21.77 2.87
CA GLU A 210 36.60 20.36 3.07
C GLU A 210 35.86 19.78 4.28
N LYS A 211 35.27 18.58 4.13
CA LYS A 211 34.58 17.88 5.22
C LYS A 211 35.61 17.38 6.24
N VAL A 212 35.44 17.77 7.50
CA VAL A 212 36.13 17.20 8.66
C VAL A 212 35.05 16.53 9.50
N GLY A 213 34.80 15.25 9.24
CA GLY A 213 33.85 14.46 10.00
C GLY A 213 34.56 13.64 11.07
N ALA A 214 33.85 13.30 12.15
CA ALA A 214 34.17 12.06 12.82
C ALA A 214 34.03 10.94 11.79
N ALA A 215 34.88 9.92 11.85
CA ALA A 215 34.54 8.68 11.17
C ALA A 215 33.23 8.19 11.80
N VAL A 216 32.15 8.19 11.02
CA VAL A 216 31.02 7.33 11.32
C VAL A 216 31.57 5.92 11.12
N ALA A 217 32.11 5.36 12.20
CA ALA A 217 32.10 3.93 12.35
C ALA A 217 30.63 3.54 12.26
N ASP A 218 30.28 2.91 11.15
CA ASP A 218 28.97 2.30 11.00
C ASP A 218 28.93 1.18 12.04
N ASN A 219 28.38 1.51 13.22
CA ASN A 219 28.34 0.59 14.37
C ASN A 219 27.38 -0.57 14.13
N ASP A 220 26.57 -0.48 13.07
CA ASP A 220 25.91 -1.60 12.41
C ASP A 220 26.97 -2.41 11.62
N GLY A 221 27.94 -2.97 12.35
CA GLY A 221 28.92 -3.89 11.77
C GLY A 221 28.21 -5.08 11.11
N PHE A 222 28.80 -5.61 10.02
CA PHE A 222 28.18 -6.65 9.19
C PHE A 222 27.61 -7.81 10.03
N VAL A 223 26.28 -7.98 9.94
CA VAL A 223 25.54 -9.01 10.67
C VAL A 223 25.35 -10.23 9.78
N GLY A 224 25.81 -11.39 10.26
CA GLY A 224 25.67 -12.66 9.56
C GLY A 224 27.01 -13.12 8.99
N ASP A 225 26.97 -13.65 7.76
CA ASP A 225 28.13 -14.28 7.13
C ASP A 225 28.77 -13.37 6.06
N ASN A 226 30.09 -13.51 5.88
CA ASN A 226 30.87 -12.73 4.92
C ASN A 226 30.53 -13.06 3.44
N ILE A 227 29.71 -14.08 3.16
CA ILE A 227 29.28 -14.50 1.83
C ILE A 227 27.75 -14.46 1.75
N SER A 228 27.22 -13.81 0.70
CA SER A 228 25.77 -13.77 0.48
C SER A 228 25.18 -15.19 0.24
N PRO A 229 23.97 -15.51 0.74
CA PRO A 229 23.43 -16.88 0.70
C PRO A 229 23.36 -17.53 -0.69
N ASP A 230 23.06 -16.75 -1.73
CA ASP A 230 23.02 -17.17 -3.14
C ASP A 230 24.41 -17.48 -3.72
N LEU A 231 25.44 -16.72 -3.33
CA LEU A 231 26.84 -17.05 -3.64
C LEU A 231 27.27 -18.34 -2.90
N ARG A 232 26.81 -18.56 -1.67
CA ARG A 232 27.08 -19.79 -0.91
C ARG A 232 26.39 -21.02 -1.51
N GLU A 233 25.18 -20.88 -2.07
CA GLU A 233 24.53 -21.94 -2.85
C GLU A 233 25.35 -22.31 -4.10
N LEU A 234 25.95 -21.32 -4.78
CA LEU A 234 26.85 -21.56 -5.92
C LEU A 234 28.18 -22.20 -5.52
N ILE A 235 28.74 -21.87 -4.35
CA ILE A 235 29.93 -22.56 -3.79
C ILE A 235 29.61 -24.03 -3.49
N GLY A 236 28.38 -24.34 -3.10
CA GLY A 236 27.88 -25.72 -2.95
C GLY A 236 27.61 -26.45 -4.27
N SER A 237 27.78 -25.81 -5.43
CA SER A 237 27.56 -26.42 -6.75
C SER A 237 28.83 -27.09 -7.31
N ALA A 238 28.65 -28.07 -8.20
CA ALA A 238 29.71 -29.02 -8.58
C ALA A 238 30.80 -28.48 -9.54
N ASP A 239 30.74 -27.21 -9.97
CA ASP A 239 31.73 -26.61 -10.89
C ASP A 239 32.55 -25.52 -10.19
N PRO A 240 33.76 -25.84 -9.69
CA PRO A 240 34.63 -24.88 -8.99
C PRO A 240 35.30 -23.86 -9.91
N ASP A 241 35.32 -24.12 -11.22
CA ASP A 241 36.04 -23.32 -12.23
C ASP A 241 35.12 -22.34 -12.96
N LYS A 242 33.80 -22.56 -12.90
CA LYS A 242 32.77 -21.61 -13.33
C LYS A 242 33.06 -20.23 -12.76
N LYS A 243 33.15 -19.25 -13.67
CA LYS A 243 33.31 -17.84 -13.30
C LYS A 243 31.97 -17.20 -12.95
N VAL A 244 32.02 -16.33 -11.95
CA VAL A 244 30.90 -15.53 -11.47
C VAL A 244 31.35 -14.09 -11.25
N LYS A 245 30.46 -13.14 -11.55
CA LYS A 245 30.66 -11.74 -11.17
C LYS A 245 30.19 -11.52 -9.74
N VAL A 246 30.97 -10.77 -8.97
CA VAL A 246 30.76 -10.52 -7.55
C VAL A 246 31.11 -9.08 -7.20
N ILE A 247 30.48 -8.57 -6.14
CA ILE A 247 30.77 -7.29 -5.51
C ILE A 247 31.38 -7.59 -4.14
N LEU A 248 32.64 -7.18 -3.96
CA LEU A 248 33.37 -7.21 -2.70
C LEU A 248 33.24 -5.85 -2.01
N GLN A 249 32.78 -5.86 -0.77
CA GLN A 249 32.78 -4.71 0.14
C GLN A 249 33.97 -4.86 1.10
N SER A 250 34.76 -3.81 1.26
CA SER A 250 36.05 -3.86 1.95
C SER A 250 36.41 -2.55 2.66
N GLU A 251 37.05 -2.66 3.83
CA GLU A 251 37.61 -1.53 4.58
C GLU A 251 38.74 -0.82 3.84
N ASP A 252 39.50 -1.56 3.03
CA ASP A 252 40.61 -1.08 2.22
C ASP A 252 40.69 -1.87 0.91
N ILE A 253 40.11 -1.29 -0.15
CA ILE A 253 40.10 -1.85 -1.50
C ILE A 253 41.50 -1.98 -2.16
N ASP A 254 42.53 -1.43 -1.52
CA ASP A 254 43.93 -1.47 -1.95
C ASP A 254 44.83 -2.36 -1.06
N ASN A 255 44.22 -3.09 -0.12
CA ASN A 255 44.92 -4.00 0.77
C ASN A 255 45.88 -4.95 0.01
N PRO A 256 47.18 -5.01 0.37
CA PRO A 256 48.16 -5.91 -0.25
C PRO A 256 47.77 -7.39 -0.24
N GLU A 257 47.02 -7.85 0.76
CA GLU A 257 46.55 -9.23 0.90
C GLU A 257 45.43 -9.54 -0.11
N LEU A 258 44.47 -8.63 -0.29
CA LEU A 258 43.47 -8.72 -1.36
C LEU A 258 44.16 -8.71 -2.73
N ARG A 259 45.08 -7.78 -2.98
CA ARG A 259 45.87 -7.72 -4.23
C ARG A 259 46.62 -9.02 -4.51
N LYS A 260 47.15 -9.69 -3.49
CA LYS A 260 47.79 -11.00 -3.63
C LYS A 260 46.80 -12.08 -4.06
N ILE A 261 45.66 -12.20 -3.37
CA ILE A 261 44.62 -13.21 -3.68
C ILE A 261 44.06 -13.03 -5.09
N LEU A 262 43.83 -11.78 -5.51
CA LEU A 262 43.37 -11.44 -6.87
C LEU A 262 44.35 -11.95 -7.93
N ASN A 263 45.65 -11.67 -7.74
CA ASN A 263 46.72 -12.09 -8.67
C ASN A 263 46.93 -13.61 -8.69
N GLU A 264 46.95 -14.27 -7.53
CA GLU A 264 47.20 -15.72 -7.43
C GLU A 264 46.07 -16.58 -8.01
N ASN A 265 44.83 -16.07 -8.04
CA ASN A 265 43.66 -16.78 -8.55
C ASN A 265 43.22 -16.34 -9.96
N GLY A 266 43.92 -15.38 -10.58
CA GLY A 266 43.56 -14.85 -11.90
C GLY A 266 42.22 -14.12 -11.93
N ILE A 267 41.86 -13.45 -10.83
CA ILE A 267 40.60 -12.71 -10.68
C ILE A 267 40.68 -11.40 -11.46
N VAL A 268 39.68 -11.12 -12.28
CA VAL A 268 39.60 -9.88 -13.06
C VAL A 268 38.88 -8.82 -12.23
N VAL A 269 39.49 -7.64 -12.10
CA VAL A 269 38.83 -6.45 -11.55
C VAL A 269 38.08 -5.75 -12.69
N GLU A 270 36.75 -5.68 -12.59
CA GLU A 270 35.92 -5.04 -13.61
C GLU A 270 35.72 -3.55 -13.32
N SER A 271 35.43 -3.17 -12.07
CA SER A 271 35.33 -1.77 -11.67
C SER A 271 35.58 -1.56 -10.18
N ARG A 272 35.77 -0.30 -9.78
CA ARG A 272 36.00 0.15 -8.39
C ARG A 272 35.09 1.32 -8.06
N ALA A 273 34.43 1.26 -6.90
CA ALA A 273 33.66 2.36 -6.33
C ALA A 273 34.34 2.79 -5.02
N GLU A 274 35.44 3.54 -5.17
CA GLU A 274 36.39 3.83 -4.10
C GLU A 274 35.76 4.56 -2.91
N SER A 275 34.89 5.54 -3.19
CA SER A 275 34.15 6.30 -2.17
C SER A 275 33.10 5.49 -1.40
N LEU A 276 32.82 4.24 -1.82
CA LEU A 276 31.89 3.32 -1.19
C LEU A 276 32.58 2.08 -0.59
N GLY A 277 33.92 1.95 -0.72
CA GLY A 277 34.65 0.76 -0.28
C GLY A 277 34.31 -0.52 -1.07
N MET A 278 33.88 -0.40 -2.34
CA MET A 278 33.42 -1.56 -3.12
C MET A 278 34.25 -1.82 -4.38
N ILE A 279 34.40 -3.10 -4.75
CA ILE A 279 35.08 -3.58 -5.96
C ILE A 279 34.17 -4.59 -6.67
N VAL A 280 34.00 -4.45 -7.99
CA VAL A 280 33.34 -5.45 -8.84
C VAL A 280 34.40 -6.34 -9.48
N LEU A 281 34.23 -7.65 -9.35
CA LEU A 281 35.22 -8.68 -9.67
C LEU A 281 34.58 -9.83 -10.46
N GLU A 282 35.32 -10.44 -11.37
CA GLU A 282 34.97 -11.73 -11.99
C GLU A 282 35.97 -12.81 -11.50
N LEU A 283 35.48 -13.78 -10.72
CA LEU A 283 36.29 -14.84 -10.11
C LEU A 283 35.74 -16.24 -10.40
N PRO A 284 36.60 -17.28 -10.45
CA PRO A 284 36.15 -18.68 -10.42
C PRO A 284 35.62 -19.01 -9.01
N ILE A 285 34.50 -19.74 -8.90
CA ILE A 285 33.79 -20.01 -7.63
C ILE A 285 34.73 -20.50 -6.51
N ARG A 286 35.73 -21.34 -6.83
CA ARG A 286 36.75 -21.82 -5.87
C ARG A 286 37.51 -20.74 -5.10
N ALA A 287 37.59 -19.52 -5.64
CA ALA A 287 38.30 -18.40 -5.01
C ALA A 287 37.41 -17.52 -4.11
N ALA A 288 36.08 -17.74 -4.11
CA ALA A 288 35.13 -16.92 -3.37
C ALA A 288 35.37 -16.96 -1.85
N GLU A 289 35.59 -18.14 -1.27
CA GLU A 289 35.86 -18.28 0.18
C GLU A 289 37.20 -17.67 0.57
N ALA A 290 38.24 -17.84 -0.25
CA ALA A 290 39.56 -17.26 0.01
C ALA A 290 39.51 -15.72 0.00
N LEU A 291 38.73 -15.15 -0.92
CA LEU A 291 38.54 -13.71 -1.01
C LEU A 291 37.67 -13.15 0.14
N ALA A 292 36.56 -13.82 0.46
CA ALA A 292 35.64 -13.37 1.51
C ALA A 292 36.25 -13.41 2.93
N ASN A 293 37.18 -14.33 3.17
CA ASN A 293 37.92 -14.48 4.44
C ASN A 293 39.22 -13.64 4.49
N ALA A 294 39.58 -12.92 3.43
CA ALA A 294 40.77 -12.07 3.42
C ALA A 294 40.64 -10.93 4.44
N ARG A 295 41.75 -10.53 5.06
CA ARG A 295 41.72 -9.42 6.03
C ARG A 295 41.21 -8.13 5.36
N GLY A 296 40.27 -7.43 5.99
CA GLY A 296 39.66 -6.22 5.43
C GLY A 296 38.60 -6.48 4.35
N SER A 297 38.34 -7.74 3.95
CA SER A 297 37.07 -8.11 3.31
C SER A 297 35.96 -8.03 4.35
N GLN A 298 34.85 -7.39 4.02
CA GLN A 298 33.68 -7.27 4.89
C GLN A 298 32.54 -8.17 4.42
N HIS A 299 32.17 -8.09 3.14
CA HIS A 299 31.13 -8.95 2.56
C HIS A 299 31.33 -9.15 1.06
N LEU A 300 31.11 -10.38 0.60
CA LEU A 300 31.19 -10.78 -0.80
C LEU A 300 29.81 -11.24 -1.27
N SER A 301 29.29 -10.59 -2.32
CA SER A 301 27.99 -10.91 -2.88
C SER A 301 28.02 -11.06 -4.39
N LEU A 302 27.04 -11.75 -5.00
CA LEU A 302 26.92 -11.77 -6.47
C LEU A 302 26.65 -10.37 -7.03
N ASP A 303 27.22 -10.08 -8.19
CA ASP A 303 26.79 -8.97 -9.03
C ASP A 303 25.44 -9.36 -9.65
N ARG A 304 24.37 -8.75 -9.14
CA ARG A 304 22.98 -9.13 -9.48
C ARG A 304 22.49 -8.26 -10.62
N GLU A 305 22.08 -8.90 -11.71
CA GLU A 305 21.55 -8.25 -12.90
C GLU A 305 20.34 -7.35 -12.57
N VAL A 306 20.52 -6.04 -12.69
CA VAL A 306 19.45 -5.05 -12.51
C VAL A 306 18.59 -5.02 -13.76
N LYS A 307 17.35 -5.52 -13.65
CA LYS A 307 16.36 -5.51 -14.75
C LYS A 307 15.31 -4.42 -14.54
N LEU A 308 14.66 -4.03 -15.63
CA LEU A 308 13.28 -3.56 -15.54
C LEU A 308 12.45 -4.71 -14.96
N LEU A 309 11.74 -4.42 -13.88
CA LEU A 309 11.39 -5.43 -12.89
C LEU A 309 9.91 -5.27 -12.50
N GLY A 310 9.13 -6.35 -12.62
CA GLY A 310 7.82 -6.49 -11.99
C GLY A 310 6.68 -6.41 -13.00
N HIS A 311 6.39 -7.51 -13.69
CA HIS A 311 5.25 -7.59 -14.60
C HIS A 311 4.05 -8.22 -13.88
N ILE A 312 2.97 -7.46 -13.71
CA ILE A 312 1.77 -7.93 -12.98
C ILE A 312 1.22 -9.25 -13.53
N GLU A 313 1.36 -9.52 -14.83
CA GLU A 313 0.95 -10.79 -15.43
C GLU A 313 1.88 -11.97 -15.10
N THR A 314 3.17 -11.72 -14.90
CA THR A 314 4.17 -12.72 -14.55
C THR A 314 4.08 -13.02 -13.06
N THR A 315 4.18 -12.02 -12.18
CA THR A 315 4.14 -12.19 -10.72
C THR A 315 2.82 -12.81 -10.22
N THR A 316 1.70 -12.61 -10.93
CA THR A 316 0.40 -13.22 -10.56
C THR A 316 0.13 -14.57 -11.25
N GLY A 317 0.94 -14.95 -12.24
CA GLY A 317 0.73 -16.15 -13.06
C GLY A 317 -0.37 -16.03 -14.12
N ALA A 318 -0.82 -14.82 -14.46
CA ALA A 318 -1.78 -14.62 -15.55
C ALA A 318 -1.19 -15.04 -16.92
N SER A 319 0.09 -14.77 -17.16
CA SER A 319 0.78 -15.13 -18.41
C SER A 319 0.71 -16.64 -18.68
N LEU A 320 0.79 -17.47 -17.63
CA LEU A 320 0.72 -18.95 -17.69
C LEU A 320 -0.66 -19.49 -18.14
N VAL A 321 -1.72 -18.68 -18.08
CA VAL A 321 -3.09 -19.12 -18.41
C VAL A 321 -3.69 -18.46 -19.65
N ARG A 322 -3.03 -17.44 -20.23
CA ARG A 322 -3.51 -16.70 -21.41
C ARG A 322 -3.79 -17.58 -22.62
N THR A 323 -2.97 -18.61 -22.87
CA THR A 323 -3.21 -19.56 -23.96
C THR A 323 -3.66 -20.90 -23.38
N ILE A 324 -4.93 -21.27 -23.55
CA ILE A 324 -5.40 -22.61 -23.23
C ILE A 324 -5.16 -23.52 -24.44
N GLN A 325 -4.21 -24.44 -24.35
CA GLN A 325 -4.21 -25.61 -25.24
C GLN A 325 -5.33 -26.57 -24.80
N GLN A 326 -6.49 -26.50 -25.43
CA GLN A 326 -7.49 -27.57 -25.35
C GLN A 326 -7.20 -28.59 -26.46
N GLY A 327 -6.50 -29.67 -26.10
CA GLY A 327 -6.31 -30.82 -26.99
C GLY A 327 -7.50 -31.78 -26.89
N LEU A 328 -8.37 -31.78 -27.90
CA LEU A 328 -9.40 -32.80 -28.05
C LEU A 328 -8.76 -34.03 -28.71
N ASN A 329 -8.67 -35.14 -27.97
CA ASN A 329 -8.12 -36.38 -28.50
C ASN A 329 -9.17 -37.07 -29.40
N LEU A 330 -9.12 -36.78 -30.70
CA LEU A 330 -9.99 -37.37 -31.71
C LEU A 330 -9.42 -38.70 -32.27
N SER A 331 -8.54 -39.39 -31.53
CA SER A 331 -7.97 -40.67 -31.96
C SER A 331 -9.05 -41.74 -32.23
N LEU A 332 -10.17 -41.69 -31.49
CA LEU A 332 -11.32 -42.57 -31.69
C LEU A 332 -12.01 -42.37 -33.06
N LEU A 333 -11.76 -41.24 -33.73
CA LEU A 333 -12.24 -40.92 -35.08
C LEU A 333 -11.13 -40.93 -36.15
N GLY A 334 -9.88 -41.26 -35.76
CA GLY A 334 -8.72 -41.26 -36.67
C GLY A 334 -8.24 -39.88 -37.13
N MET A 335 -8.73 -38.78 -36.52
CA MET A 335 -8.51 -37.40 -36.99
C MET A 335 -7.37 -36.65 -36.24
N GLY A 336 -6.59 -37.34 -35.40
CA GLY A 336 -5.49 -36.72 -34.64
C GLY A 336 -5.97 -35.95 -33.40
N VAL A 337 -5.23 -34.88 -33.04
CA VAL A 337 -5.60 -33.98 -31.92
C VAL A 337 -6.08 -32.65 -32.48
N ALA A 338 -7.33 -32.29 -32.21
CA ALA A 338 -7.82 -30.95 -32.50
C ALA A 338 -7.39 -30.01 -31.36
N ASN A 339 -6.34 -29.21 -31.62
CA ASN A 339 -5.90 -28.15 -30.71
C ASN A 339 -6.72 -26.88 -30.98
N THR A 340 -7.78 -26.66 -30.20
CA THR A 340 -8.47 -25.35 -30.18
C THR A 340 -7.83 -24.49 -29.10
N SER A 341 -6.99 -23.53 -29.50
CA SER A 341 -6.42 -22.55 -28.58
C SER A 341 -7.45 -21.48 -28.23
N ASN A 342 -8.08 -21.60 -27.05
CA ASN A 342 -8.90 -20.52 -26.51
C ASN A 342 -7.99 -19.55 -25.73
N VAL A 343 -8.08 -18.26 -26.06
CA VAL A 343 -7.36 -17.20 -25.35
C VAL A 343 -8.16 -16.79 -24.11
N LEU A 344 -7.50 -16.65 -22.96
CA LEU A 344 -8.05 -16.02 -21.77
C LEU A 344 -7.55 -14.58 -21.65
N ASP A 345 -8.49 -13.67 -21.80
CA ASP A 345 -8.31 -12.23 -21.95
C ASP A 345 -9.45 -11.41 -21.31
N GLY A 346 -10.46 -12.08 -20.71
CA GLY A 346 -11.65 -11.46 -20.13
C GLY A 346 -12.75 -11.15 -21.15
N LYS A 347 -12.60 -11.57 -22.40
CA LYS A 347 -13.54 -11.29 -23.49
C LYS A 347 -14.98 -11.63 -23.13
N GLY A 348 -15.86 -10.65 -23.38
CA GLY A 348 -17.30 -10.77 -23.14
C GLY A 348 -17.74 -10.42 -21.71
N ILE A 349 -16.81 -10.27 -20.76
CA ILE A 349 -17.09 -9.84 -19.39
C ILE A 349 -17.00 -8.31 -19.28
N GLY A 350 -17.98 -7.69 -18.60
CA GLY A 350 -17.96 -6.28 -18.24
C GLY A 350 -17.36 -6.06 -16.85
N ILE A 351 -16.33 -5.21 -16.80
CA ILE A 351 -15.72 -4.68 -15.57
C ILE A 351 -16.10 -3.21 -15.46
N ALA A 352 -16.82 -2.85 -14.39
CA ALA A 352 -17.06 -1.46 -14.04
C ALA A 352 -15.95 -0.92 -13.14
N ILE A 353 -15.33 0.17 -13.57
CA ILE A 353 -14.31 0.91 -12.81
C ILE A 353 -15.02 2.13 -12.21
N VAL A 354 -15.18 2.14 -10.88
CA VAL A 354 -15.89 3.19 -10.15
C VAL A 354 -14.85 4.08 -9.48
N ASP A 355 -14.54 5.22 -10.09
CA ASP A 355 -13.30 5.97 -9.82
C ASP A 355 -13.36 7.45 -10.29
N SER A 356 -12.24 8.09 -10.64
CA SER A 356 -12.12 9.49 -11.07
C SER A 356 -12.41 9.79 -12.54
N ALA A 357 -12.79 8.78 -13.32
CA ALA A 357 -12.91 8.70 -14.79
C ALA A 357 -11.80 7.86 -15.44
N ILE A 358 -11.75 7.85 -16.78
CA ILE A 358 -10.75 7.10 -17.56
C ILE A 358 -10.45 7.90 -18.83
N ARG A 359 -9.18 8.23 -19.07
CA ARG A 359 -8.70 8.80 -20.33
C ARG A 359 -8.84 7.78 -21.47
N GLU A 360 -9.72 8.06 -22.42
CA GLU A 360 -10.11 7.05 -23.43
C GLU A 360 -9.22 6.92 -24.67
N ASP A 361 -8.52 7.99 -25.04
CA ASP A 361 -7.59 8.00 -26.17
C ASP A 361 -6.27 7.30 -25.81
N HIS A 362 -6.04 7.05 -24.52
CA HIS A 362 -4.91 6.27 -24.05
C HIS A 362 -4.93 4.87 -24.66
N ARG A 363 -3.81 4.48 -25.25
CA ARG A 363 -3.69 3.26 -26.05
C ARG A 363 -3.90 1.98 -25.24
N SER A 364 -3.87 2.04 -23.91
CA SER A 364 -4.29 0.92 -23.05
C SER A 364 -5.74 0.52 -23.27
N PHE A 365 -6.62 1.42 -23.72
CA PHE A 365 -8.06 1.16 -23.89
C PHE A 365 -8.48 1.03 -25.37
N VAL A 366 -7.50 1.01 -26.27
CA VAL A 366 -7.68 0.84 -27.71
C VAL A 366 -6.97 -0.45 -28.12
N ASN A 367 -7.72 -1.42 -28.66
CA ASN A 367 -7.15 -2.69 -29.09
C ASN A 367 -6.26 -2.53 -30.34
N VAL A 368 -5.57 -3.60 -30.74
CA VAL A 368 -4.67 -3.59 -31.92
C VAL A 368 -5.37 -3.22 -33.23
N SER A 369 -6.68 -3.42 -33.31
CA SER A 369 -7.54 -3.06 -34.44
C SER A 369 -8.10 -1.62 -34.37
N GLY A 370 -7.66 -0.80 -33.40
CA GLY A 370 -8.10 0.58 -33.23
C GLY A 370 -9.46 0.76 -32.54
N GLN A 371 -10.08 -0.32 -32.03
CA GLN A 371 -11.38 -0.26 -31.39
C GLN A 371 -11.24 0.14 -29.91
N LYS A 372 -12.02 1.13 -29.47
CA LYS A 372 -12.16 1.50 -28.05
C LYS A 372 -12.86 0.39 -27.27
N ARG A 373 -12.36 0.06 -26.08
CA ARG A 373 -12.93 -0.96 -25.18
C ARG A 373 -13.74 -0.38 -24.00
N ILE A 374 -13.79 0.94 -23.87
CA ILE A 374 -14.72 1.63 -22.95
C ILE A 374 -16.09 1.71 -23.63
N VAL A 375 -16.97 0.79 -23.25
CA VAL A 375 -18.28 0.58 -23.90
C VAL A 375 -19.37 1.50 -23.37
N GLN A 376 -19.18 2.07 -22.19
CA GLN A 376 -20.16 2.92 -21.51
C GLN A 376 -19.46 3.88 -20.54
N ARG A 377 -20.02 5.09 -20.41
CA ARG A 377 -19.53 6.19 -19.54
C ARG A 377 -20.70 6.74 -18.74
N ILE A 378 -20.48 7.08 -17.48
CA ILE A 378 -21.46 7.82 -16.66
C ILE A 378 -20.75 8.63 -15.58
N SER A 379 -21.22 9.85 -15.32
CA SER A 379 -20.74 10.72 -14.24
C SER A 379 -21.79 10.82 -13.13
N PHE A 380 -21.30 10.79 -11.89
CA PHE A 380 -22.00 11.23 -10.69
C PHE A 380 -21.25 12.38 -10.00
N ALA A 381 -20.16 12.88 -10.59
CA ALA A 381 -19.49 14.11 -10.20
C ALA A 381 -20.31 15.35 -10.62
N ALA A 382 -19.89 16.54 -10.19
CA ALA A 382 -20.57 17.78 -10.54
C ALA A 382 -20.18 18.31 -11.93
N ASP A 383 -18.98 17.95 -12.39
CA ASP A 383 -18.50 18.13 -13.74
C ASP A 383 -18.97 16.99 -14.67
N ASN A 384 -18.80 17.21 -15.98
CA ASN A 384 -19.18 16.28 -17.03
C ASN A 384 -17.99 15.83 -17.91
N ASN A 385 -16.72 16.04 -17.49
CA ASN A 385 -15.60 15.57 -18.30
C ASN A 385 -15.40 14.07 -18.09
N LEU A 386 -16.02 13.27 -18.97
CA LEU A 386 -15.93 11.80 -18.97
C LEU A 386 -14.91 11.25 -19.97
N MET A 387 -14.20 12.13 -20.69
CA MET A 387 -13.28 11.77 -21.77
C MET A 387 -11.82 11.87 -21.35
N GLN A 388 -11.54 12.71 -20.34
CA GLN A 388 -10.27 12.79 -19.64
C GLN A 388 -10.46 12.28 -18.20
N ASP A 389 -9.38 12.29 -17.45
CA ASP A 389 -9.31 11.92 -16.04
C ASP A 389 -8.23 12.79 -15.42
N GLU A 390 -8.62 14.01 -15.05
CA GLU A 390 -7.73 15.06 -14.55
C GLU A 390 -7.10 14.70 -13.19
N TYR A 391 -7.72 13.78 -12.44
CA TYR A 391 -7.09 13.20 -11.25
C TYR A 391 -6.09 12.08 -11.60
N GLY A 392 -6.35 11.32 -12.66
CA GLY A 392 -5.45 10.31 -13.23
C GLY A 392 -5.50 8.91 -12.61
N HIS A 393 -6.11 8.77 -11.43
CA HIS A 393 -6.16 7.50 -10.69
C HIS A 393 -6.99 6.43 -11.41
N GLY A 394 -8.20 6.77 -11.89
CA GLY A 394 -9.09 5.81 -12.56
C GLY A 394 -8.52 5.27 -13.88
N THR A 395 -7.76 6.08 -14.60
CA THR A 395 -6.98 5.69 -15.79
C THR A 395 -5.93 4.64 -15.44
N HIS A 396 -5.18 4.83 -14.36
CA HIS A 396 -4.20 3.85 -13.88
C HIS A 396 -4.90 2.54 -13.50
N VAL A 397 -5.90 2.61 -12.61
CA VAL A 397 -6.70 1.48 -12.13
C VAL A 397 -7.30 0.66 -13.27
N ALA A 398 -7.94 1.30 -14.25
CA ALA A 398 -8.54 0.63 -15.40
C ALA A 398 -7.50 -0.11 -16.25
N SER A 399 -6.29 0.43 -16.37
CA SER A 399 -5.21 -0.19 -17.13
C SER A 399 -4.66 -1.46 -16.48
N LEU A 400 -4.62 -1.54 -15.14
CA LEU A 400 -4.20 -2.75 -14.44
C LEU A 400 -5.23 -3.87 -14.56
N ALA A 401 -6.52 -3.52 -14.47
CA ALA A 401 -7.62 -4.48 -14.62
C ALA A 401 -7.68 -5.04 -16.04
N ALA A 402 -7.61 -4.15 -17.04
CA ALA A 402 -8.04 -4.49 -18.40
C ALA A 402 -7.24 -3.80 -19.52
N GLY A 403 -6.05 -3.23 -19.27
CA GLY A 403 -5.21 -2.61 -20.32
C GLY A 403 -4.80 -3.59 -21.42
N SER A 404 -4.77 -3.13 -22.68
CA SER A 404 -4.38 -3.91 -23.86
C SER A 404 -3.01 -3.53 -24.42
N ASP A 405 -2.46 -4.38 -25.30
CA ASP A 405 -1.17 -4.22 -26.00
C ASP A 405 -1.01 -2.92 -26.78
N GLY A 406 -2.11 -2.20 -27.02
CA GLY A 406 -2.08 -0.90 -27.67
C GLY A 406 -1.08 0.05 -27.01
N ALA A 407 -0.89 -0.04 -25.69
CA ALA A 407 -0.02 0.82 -24.88
C ALA A 407 1.47 0.47 -24.91
N ASN A 408 1.87 -0.63 -25.56
CA ASN A 408 3.26 -1.12 -25.54
C ASN A 408 4.25 -0.01 -25.92
N LEU A 409 5.32 0.12 -25.14
CA LEU A 409 6.27 1.23 -25.30
C LEU A 409 7.13 1.00 -26.53
N ASN A 410 7.43 2.07 -27.27
CA ASN A 410 8.54 2.09 -28.22
C ASN A 410 9.73 2.71 -27.48
N LEU A 411 10.77 1.94 -27.19
CA LEU A 411 12.06 2.51 -26.83
C LEU A 411 12.67 3.12 -28.10
N GLY A 412 13.49 4.17 -27.96
CA GLY A 412 13.95 4.98 -29.10
C GLY A 412 14.79 4.25 -30.16
N ASP A 413 15.13 2.97 -29.94
CA ASP A 413 15.84 2.07 -30.84
C ASP A 413 14.92 1.21 -31.74
N GLY A 414 13.59 1.29 -31.55
CA GLY A 414 12.61 0.48 -32.27
C GLY A 414 12.24 -0.84 -31.59
N THR A 415 12.72 -1.09 -30.37
CA THR A 415 12.28 -2.23 -29.55
C THR A 415 10.95 -1.91 -28.86
N TYR A 416 10.02 -2.88 -28.92
CA TYR A 416 8.75 -2.80 -28.22
C TYR A 416 8.82 -3.54 -26.88
N LEU A 417 8.56 -2.84 -25.77
CA LEU A 417 8.30 -3.52 -24.49
C LEU A 417 6.81 -3.92 -24.45
N GLU A 418 6.52 -5.21 -24.58
CA GLU A 418 5.17 -5.79 -24.51
C GLU A 418 4.56 -5.84 -23.08
N GLN A 419 5.00 -4.94 -22.19
CA GLN A 419 5.17 -5.27 -20.77
C GLN A 419 4.12 -4.69 -19.80
N TYR A 420 3.14 -3.91 -20.28
CA TYR A 420 2.16 -3.21 -19.42
C TYR A 420 0.71 -3.51 -19.79
N LYS A 421 0.45 -4.77 -20.13
CA LYS A 421 -0.88 -5.31 -20.35
C LYS A 421 -1.57 -5.58 -19.01
N GLY A 422 -2.85 -5.23 -18.91
CA GLY A 422 -3.69 -5.58 -17.77
C GLY A 422 -3.98 -7.08 -17.69
N ILE A 423 -4.63 -7.50 -16.61
CA ILE A 423 -4.94 -8.91 -16.39
C ILE A 423 -6.03 -9.42 -17.37
N ALA A 424 -7.02 -8.61 -17.70
CA ALA A 424 -8.14 -8.93 -18.58
C ALA A 424 -8.20 -8.01 -19.85
N PRO A 425 -7.25 -8.15 -20.80
CA PRO A 425 -7.01 -7.20 -21.91
C PRO A 425 -8.09 -7.10 -23.00
N ASP A 426 -9.09 -7.98 -23.06
CA ASP A 426 -10.26 -7.89 -23.98
C ASP A 426 -11.60 -7.80 -23.21
N ALA A 427 -11.56 -7.55 -21.90
CA ALA A 427 -12.76 -7.24 -21.13
C ALA A 427 -13.37 -5.90 -21.58
N LYS A 428 -14.70 -5.79 -21.46
CA LYS A 428 -15.43 -4.53 -21.67
C LYS A 428 -15.26 -3.65 -20.44
N ILE A 429 -14.91 -2.38 -20.65
CA ILE A 429 -14.71 -1.42 -19.57
C ILE A 429 -15.93 -0.49 -19.48
N ILE A 430 -16.48 -0.34 -18.28
CA ILE A 430 -17.55 0.62 -17.98
C ILE A 430 -16.92 1.70 -17.08
N ASN A 431 -16.83 2.92 -17.60
CA ASN A 431 -16.30 4.09 -16.90
C ASN A 431 -17.41 4.70 -16.01
N VAL A 432 -17.23 4.67 -14.70
CA VAL A 432 -18.20 5.19 -13.71
C VAL A 432 -17.51 6.24 -12.83
N ARG A 433 -17.62 7.51 -13.20
CA ARG A 433 -17.00 8.61 -12.46
C ARG A 433 -17.80 8.93 -11.19
N VAL A 434 -17.17 8.83 -10.03
CA VAL A 434 -17.72 9.21 -8.71
C VAL A 434 -16.83 10.18 -7.93
N LEU A 435 -15.55 10.27 -8.30
CA LEU A 435 -14.60 11.25 -7.78
C LEU A 435 -14.50 12.45 -8.74
N ASP A 436 -14.29 13.65 -8.21
CA ASP A 436 -13.96 14.85 -8.98
C ASP A 436 -12.46 14.92 -9.33
N ASP A 437 -12.03 16.03 -9.97
CA ASP A 437 -10.66 16.25 -10.45
C ASP A 437 -9.59 16.24 -9.33
N HIS A 438 -10.01 16.32 -8.06
CA HIS A 438 -9.13 16.28 -6.88
C HIS A 438 -9.16 14.90 -6.19
N GLY A 439 -9.82 13.90 -6.79
CA GLY A 439 -10.02 12.59 -6.20
C GLY A 439 -11.07 12.56 -5.08
N VAL A 440 -11.90 13.60 -4.94
CA VAL A 440 -12.87 13.71 -3.85
C VAL A 440 -14.24 13.18 -4.28
N GLY A 441 -14.80 12.29 -3.46
CA GLY A 441 -16.10 11.67 -3.67
C GLY A 441 -17.04 11.85 -2.48
N SER A 442 -18.26 11.34 -2.60
CA SER A 442 -19.17 11.21 -1.46
C SER A 442 -19.92 9.88 -1.50
N SER A 443 -20.30 9.37 -0.33
CA SER A 443 -21.04 8.11 -0.21
C SER A 443 -22.35 8.14 -1.01
N ALA A 444 -23.02 9.29 -1.10
CA ALA A 444 -24.22 9.46 -1.91
C ALA A 444 -23.96 9.31 -3.42
N ARG A 445 -22.87 9.88 -3.95
CA ARG A 445 -22.45 9.68 -5.36
C ARG A 445 -22.18 8.20 -5.63
N LEU A 446 -21.46 7.53 -4.73
CA LEU A 446 -21.12 6.11 -4.84
C LEU A 446 -22.37 5.21 -4.78
N ILE A 447 -23.32 5.47 -3.89
CA ILE A 447 -24.60 4.73 -3.82
C ILE A 447 -25.39 4.89 -5.12
N ASN A 448 -25.47 6.09 -5.67
CA ASN A 448 -26.17 6.35 -6.93
C ASN A 448 -25.50 5.60 -8.11
N ALA A 449 -24.17 5.55 -8.13
CA ALA A 449 -23.40 4.77 -9.09
C ALA A 449 -23.63 3.26 -8.97
N LEU A 450 -23.60 2.72 -7.75
CA LEU A 450 -23.90 1.31 -7.48
C LEU A 450 -25.34 0.94 -7.86
N ASN A 451 -26.31 1.82 -7.58
CA ASN A 451 -27.70 1.66 -7.97
C ASN A 451 -27.86 1.64 -9.51
N TRP A 452 -27.17 2.54 -10.22
CA TRP A 452 -27.16 2.53 -11.68
C TRP A 452 -26.53 1.25 -12.24
N LEU A 453 -25.42 0.77 -11.65
CA LEU A 453 -24.79 -0.50 -12.03
C LEU A 453 -25.72 -1.69 -11.82
N LEU A 454 -26.44 -1.74 -10.70
CA LEU A 454 -27.44 -2.77 -10.41
C LEU A 454 -28.54 -2.79 -11.48
N ALA A 455 -29.04 -1.62 -11.89
CA ALA A 455 -30.08 -1.49 -12.92
C ALA A 455 -29.58 -1.86 -14.34
N ASN A 456 -28.33 -1.51 -14.68
CA ASN A 456 -27.81 -1.63 -16.05
C ASN A 456 -26.90 -2.86 -16.28
N ARG A 457 -26.75 -3.74 -15.27
CA ARG A 457 -25.83 -4.88 -15.27
C ARG A 457 -25.92 -5.79 -16.51
N THR A 458 -27.12 -6.00 -17.04
CA THR A 458 -27.37 -6.90 -18.18
C THR A 458 -26.88 -6.33 -19.51
N GLN A 459 -27.00 -5.01 -19.74
CA GLN A 459 -26.73 -4.35 -21.02
C GLN A 459 -25.28 -4.56 -21.51
N HIS A 460 -24.32 -4.53 -20.60
CA HIS A 460 -22.89 -4.70 -20.92
C HIS A 460 -22.29 -6.00 -20.36
N ASN A 461 -23.11 -6.90 -19.81
CA ASN A 461 -22.69 -8.08 -19.04
C ASN A 461 -21.72 -7.68 -17.90
N ILE A 462 -22.10 -6.68 -17.11
CA ILE A 462 -21.34 -6.21 -15.96
C ILE A 462 -21.38 -7.33 -14.90
N ARG A 463 -20.25 -7.99 -14.71
CA ARG A 463 -20.09 -9.07 -13.73
C ARG A 463 -19.04 -8.77 -12.67
N VAL A 464 -18.24 -7.72 -12.86
CA VAL A 464 -17.22 -7.28 -11.91
C VAL A 464 -17.36 -5.78 -11.66
N VAL A 465 -17.30 -5.37 -10.39
CA VAL A 465 -17.24 -3.97 -9.98
C VAL A 465 -15.99 -3.76 -9.16
N ASN A 466 -15.13 -2.86 -9.63
CA ASN A 466 -13.87 -2.51 -8.99
C ASN A 466 -14.03 -1.21 -8.18
N LEU A 467 -13.82 -1.30 -6.88
CA LEU A 467 -13.83 -0.17 -5.94
C LEU A 467 -12.40 0.06 -5.44
N SER A 468 -11.61 0.83 -6.19
CA SER A 468 -10.26 1.27 -5.83
C SER A 468 -10.26 2.52 -4.92
N LEU A 469 -11.38 2.74 -4.23
CA LEU A 469 -11.68 3.85 -3.34
C LEU A 469 -12.41 3.33 -2.10
N GLY A 470 -12.50 4.15 -1.06
CA GLY A 470 -13.21 3.79 0.17
C GLY A 470 -13.45 4.99 1.08
N ALA A 471 -14.28 4.76 2.09
CA ALA A 471 -14.53 5.69 3.19
C ALA A 471 -14.07 5.05 4.53
N PRO A 472 -13.85 5.85 5.59
CA PRO A 472 -13.62 5.31 6.93
C PRO A 472 -14.78 4.39 7.38
N ALA A 473 -14.49 3.16 7.76
CA ALA A 473 -15.48 2.20 8.26
C ALA A 473 -15.87 2.52 9.71
N ILE A 474 -16.81 3.44 9.90
CA ILE A 474 -17.31 3.86 11.22
C ILE A 474 -18.48 2.96 11.64
N GLU A 475 -19.52 2.91 10.82
CA GLU A 475 -20.74 2.12 11.06
C GLU A 475 -20.52 0.65 10.74
N SER A 476 -21.17 -0.24 11.50
CA SER A 476 -21.16 -1.69 11.25
C SER A 476 -21.50 -2.00 9.79
N TRP A 477 -20.83 -2.98 9.19
CA TRP A 477 -21.14 -3.44 7.82
C TRP A 477 -22.63 -3.83 7.64
N ARG A 478 -23.33 -4.18 8.73
CA ARG A 478 -24.77 -4.45 8.71
C ARG A 478 -25.61 -3.21 8.38
N ASN A 479 -25.16 -2.03 8.82
CA ASN A 479 -25.89 -0.77 8.76
C ASN A 479 -25.34 0.19 7.69
N ASP A 480 -24.01 0.21 7.51
CA ASP A 480 -23.30 1.08 6.58
C ASP A 480 -23.94 1.05 5.17
N PRO A 481 -24.34 2.21 4.63
CA PRO A 481 -25.11 2.27 3.40
C PRO A 481 -24.29 1.86 2.15
N LEU A 482 -22.96 1.98 2.18
CA LEU A 482 -22.07 1.48 1.12
C LEU A 482 -22.01 -0.04 1.17
N CYS A 483 -21.82 -0.62 2.37
CA CYS A 483 -21.82 -2.07 2.58
C CYS A 483 -23.14 -2.71 2.12
N ARG A 484 -24.27 -2.11 2.51
CA ARG A 484 -25.60 -2.56 2.08
C ARG A 484 -25.82 -2.40 0.57
N ALA A 485 -25.24 -1.37 -0.06
CA ALA A 485 -25.32 -1.19 -1.51
C ALA A 485 -24.49 -2.25 -2.26
N VAL A 486 -23.24 -2.49 -1.88
CA VAL A 486 -22.40 -3.51 -2.55
C VAL A 486 -22.94 -4.92 -2.36
N ARG A 487 -23.52 -5.24 -1.19
CA ARG A 487 -24.13 -6.55 -0.93
C ARG A 487 -25.26 -6.85 -1.93
N LYS A 488 -26.14 -5.87 -2.20
CA LYS A 488 -27.18 -6.00 -3.23
C LYS A 488 -26.64 -6.28 -4.64
N LEU A 489 -25.43 -5.84 -4.96
CA LEU A 489 -24.78 -6.19 -6.24
C LEU A 489 -24.26 -7.63 -6.19
N THR A 490 -23.64 -8.04 -5.07
CA THR A 490 -23.22 -9.42 -4.82
C THR A 490 -24.39 -10.40 -4.90
N ASP A 491 -25.53 -10.07 -4.29
CA ASP A 491 -26.74 -10.91 -4.25
C ASP A 491 -27.32 -11.19 -5.65
N VAL A 492 -27.13 -10.29 -6.62
CA VAL A 492 -27.54 -10.51 -8.02
C VAL A 492 -26.43 -11.11 -8.92
N GLY A 493 -25.34 -11.61 -8.32
CA GLY A 493 -24.28 -12.33 -9.02
C GLY A 493 -23.18 -11.46 -9.67
N ILE A 494 -23.06 -10.19 -9.26
CA ILE A 494 -21.94 -9.31 -9.60
C ILE A 494 -20.84 -9.50 -8.54
N VAL A 495 -19.60 -9.74 -8.96
CA VAL A 495 -18.47 -9.79 -8.02
C VAL A 495 -17.99 -8.38 -7.72
N VAL A 496 -18.15 -7.93 -6.49
CA VAL A 496 -17.58 -6.65 -6.03
C VAL A 496 -16.21 -6.89 -5.41
N VAL A 497 -15.21 -6.16 -5.89
CA VAL A 497 -13.82 -6.19 -5.41
C VAL A 497 -13.48 -4.80 -4.86
N ALA A 498 -13.04 -4.73 -3.62
CA ALA A 498 -12.82 -3.47 -2.89
C ALA A 498 -11.41 -3.39 -2.29
N ALA A 499 -10.82 -2.19 -2.33
CA ALA A 499 -9.57 -1.90 -1.66
C ALA A 499 -9.70 -2.05 -0.13
N ALA A 500 -8.69 -2.62 0.53
CA ALA A 500 -8.67 -2.71 1.99
C ALA A 500 -8.48 -1.34 2.67
N GLY A 501 -7.89 -0.37 1.97
CA GLY A 501 -7.48 0.94 2.51
C GLY A 501 -5.97 1.06 2.69
N ASN A 502 -5.49 2.29 2.86
CA ASN A 502 -4.05 2.62 2.92
C ASN A 502 -3.60 3.15 4.30
N ASN A 503 -4.34 2.83 5.37
CA ASN A 503 -4.07 3.31 6.74
C ASN A 503 -3.40 2.25 7.63
N GLY A 504 -2.58 1.37 7.03
CA GLY A 504 -1.90 0.29 7.72
C GLY A 504 -0.77 0.68 8.67
N LYS A 505 -0.36 1.96 8.69
CA LYS A 505 0.71 2.47 9.56
C LYS A 505 0.47 3.88 10.09
N THR A 506 1.08 4.21 11.22
CA THR A 506 1.20 5.60 11.74
C THR A 506 2.22 6.39 10.91
N ALA A 507 2.26 7.72 11.11
CA ALA A 507 3.34 8.57 10.59
C ALA A 507 4.73 8.14 11.10
N SER A 508 4.81 7.58 12.33
CA SER A 508 6.02 6.97 12.91
C SER A 508 6.32 5.55 12.41
N GLY A 509 5.62 5.05 11.39
CA GLY A 509 5.86 3.73 10.78
C GLY A 509 5.31 2.52 11.55
N GLN A 510 4.67 2.71 12.70
CA GLN A 510 4.12 1.62 13.51
C GLN A 510 2.89 1.00 12.85
N LYS A 511 2.77 -0.34 12.85
CA LYS A 511 1.62 -1.05 12.26
C LYS A 511 0.31 -0.66 12.98
N ILE A 512 -0.73 -0.36 12.19
CA ILE A 512 -2.11 -0.16 12.66
C ILE A 512 -2.94 -1.38 12.25
N TYR A 513 -3.70 -1.92 13.21
CA TYR A 513 -4.74 -2.92 13.01
C TYR A 513 -6.11 -2.25 13.18
N GLY A 514 -7.14 -2.77 12.52
CA GLY A 514 -8.49 -2.20 12.62
C GLY A 514 -8.84 -1.13 11.58
N ALA A 515 -8.06 -1.01 10.50
CA ALA A 515 -8.11 0.13 9.57
C ALA A 515 -8.75 -0.20 8.20
N ILE A 516 -9.49 -1.30 8.10
CA ILE A 516 -10.19 -1.71 6.86
C ILE A 516 -11.26 -0.66 6.51
N HIS A 517 -11.25 -0.19 5.26
CA HIS A 517 -12.20 0.83 4.76
C HIS A 517 -13.56 0.23 4.41
N SER A 518 -14.58 1.10 4.36
CA SER A 518 -15.88 0.81 3.76
C SER A 518 -15.85 1.10 2.26
N PRO A 519 -16.42 0.23 1.40
CA PRO A 519 -17.22 -0.96 1.72
C PRO A 519 -16.41 -2.27 1.86
N GLY A 520 -15.07 -2.20 1.93
CA GLY A 520 -14.18 -3.36 2.13
C GLY A 520 -14.32 -4.08 3.48
N ASN A 521 -15.07 -3.53 4.44
CA ASN A 521 -15.47 -4.21 5.67
C ASN A 521 -16.67 -5.16 5.49
N ASP A 522 -17.36 -5.16 4.35
CA ASP A 522 -18.48 -6.08 4.09
C ASP A 522 -18.02 -7.54 3.86
N PRO A 523 -18.70 -8.55 4.45
CA PRO A 523 -18.37 -9.96 4.24
C PRO A 523 -18.51 -10.46 2.79
N SER A 524 -19.46 -9.92 2.03
CA SER A 524 -19.84 -10.40 0.71
C SER A 524 -18.84 -9.98 -0.39
N VAL A 525 -18.15 -8.85 -0.20
CA VAL A 525 -17.16 -8.37 -1.17
C VAL A 525 -15.80 -9.06 -1.01
N ILE A 526 -15.00 -9.00 -2.06
CA ILE A 526 -13.60 -9.43 -2.06
C ILE A 526 -12.73 -8.22 -1.69
N THR A 527 -12.20 -8.20 -0.47
CA THR A 527 -11.36 -7.11 0.05
C THR A 527 -9.90 -7.42 -0.18
N VAL A 528 -9.19 -6.51 -0.85
CA VAL A 528 -7.83 -6.72 -1.36
C VAL A 528 -6.83 -5.81 -0.66
N GLY A 529 -5.85 -6.39 0.03
CA GLY A 529 -4.67 -5.68 0.52
C GLY A 529 -3.52 -5.68 -0.50
N ALA A 530 -2.46 -4.92 -0.23
CA ALA A 530 -1.36 -4.70 -1.18
C ALA A 530 -0.04 -5.37 -0.75
N THR A 531 0.55 -6.17 -1.65
CA THR A 531 1.92 -6.68 -1.53
C THR A 531 2.92 -5.76 -2.21
N ASN A 532 4.13 -5.78 -1.67
CA ASN A 532 5.33 -5.26 -2.30
C ASN A 532 6.09 -6.44 -2.90
N THR A 533 6.29 -6.40 -4.22
CA THR A 533 7.08 -7.38 -4.96
C THR A 533 8.57 -7.03 -4.98
N PHE A 534 8.94 -5.86 -4.42
CA PHE A 534 10.29 -5.30 -4.51
C PHE A 534 10.78 -5.17 -5.97
N GLY A 535 9.84 -5.06 -6.90
CA GLY A 535 10.08 -5.11 -8.34
C GLY A 535 10.29 -6.53 -8.89
N THR A 536 10.49 -7.58 -8.11
CA THR A 536 10.78 -8.89 -8.71
C THR A 536 9.53 -9.55 -9.29
N ASP A 537 9.74 -10.42 -10.29
CA ASP A 537 8.71 -11.38 -10.72
C ASP A 537 8.63 -12.59 -9.78
N ARG A 538 9.69 -12.82 -8.99
CA ARG A 538 9.79 -13.89 -7.99
C ARG A 538 8.79 -13.64 -6.86
N ARG A 539 8.47 -14.70 -6.13
CA ARG A 539 7.41 -14.67 -5.10
C ARG A 539 7.82 -15.11 -3.71
N ASN A 540 9.11 -15.39 -3.49
CA ASN A 540 9.63 -15.82 -2.19
C ASN A 540 10.19 -14.65 -1.35
N ASP A 541 10.34 -13.49 -1.97
CA ASP A 541 10.71 -12.18 -1.43
C ASP A 541 9.52 -11.23 -1.26
N ASP A 542 8.36 -11.56 -1.84
CA ASP A 542 7.08 -10.84 -1.70
C ASP A 542 6.69 -10.57 -0.22
N GLY A 543 6.35 -9.32 0.11
CA GLY A 543 5.95 -8.90 1.46
C GLY A 543 4.68 -8.06 1.49
N ILE A 544 4.05 -7.89 2.66
CA ILE A 544 2.92 -6.95 2.81
C ILE A 544 3.43 -5.51 2.88
N THR A 545 2.82 -4.62 2.10
CA THR A 545 3.16 -3.19 2.13
C THR A 545 2.91 -2.57 3.51
N THR A 546 3.71 -1.56 3.85
CA THR A 546 3.58 -0.90 5.15
C THR A 546 2.23 -0.15 5.27
N TYR A 547 1.73 0.41 4.17
CA TYR A 547 0.46 1.15 4.12
C TYR A 547 -0.81 0.28 3.99
N SER A 548 -0.76 -0.97 3.50
CA SER A 548 -1.99 -1.78 3.37
C SER A 548 -2.72 -1.89 4.70
N SER A 549 -3.98 -1.47 4.73
CA SER A 549 -4.85 -1.59 5.91
C SER A 549 -4.98 -3.04 6.35
N ARG A 550 -5.07 -3.22 7.67
CA ARG A 550 -5.07 -4.52 8.35
C ARG A 550 -6.36 -4.70 9.14
N GLY A 551 -6.85 -5.94 9.21
CA GLY A 551 -8.00 -6.32 10.03
C GLY A 551 -7.73 -6.27 11.54
N PRO A 552 -8.65 -6.80 12.36
CA PRO A 552 -10.01 -7.18 11.97
C PRO A 552 -10.83 -5.92 11.61
N THR A 553 -12.08 -6.05 11.18
CA THR A 553 -12.94 -4.86 11.06
C THR A 553 -13.24 -4.27 12.45
N ARG A 554 -13.24 -2.93 12.53
CA ARG A 554 -13.47 -2.17 13.78
C ARG A 554 -14.60 -1.14 13.66
N SER A 555 -15.35 -1.19 12.56
CA SER A 555 -16.71 -0.67 12.48
C SER A 555 -17.60 -1.27 13.57
N PHE A 556 -18.60 -0.53 14.02
CA PHE A 556 -19.49 -0.94 15.11
C PHE A 556 -20.91 -0.41 14.95
N TRP A 557 -21.86 -1.02 15.66
CA TRP A 557 -23.18 -0.44 15.93
C TRP A 557 -23.33 -0.21 17.44
N THR A 558 -24.24 0.68 17.81
CA THR A 558 -24.55 0.99 19.22
C THR A 558 -25.95 0.48 19.52
N ASP A 559 -26.11 -0.27 20.61
CA ASP A 559 -27.43 -0.76 21.05
C ASP A 559 -28.23 0.28 21.84
N THR A 560 -29.46 -0.08 22.23
CA THR A 560 -30.36 0.78 23.01
C THR A 560 -29.86 1.08 24.43
N SER A 561 -28.86 0.35 24.95
CA SER A 561 -28.19 0.62 26.22
C SER A 561 -26.99 1.57 26.07
N GLY A 562 -26.59 1.90 24.83
CA GLY A 562 -25.41 2.70 24.53
C GLY A 562 -24.11 1.89 24.39
N ALA A 563 -24.17 0.54 24.45
CA ALA A 563 -23.00 -0.30 24.30
C ALA A 563 -22.61 -0.47 22.82
N LYS A 564 -21.30 -0.47 22.55
CA LYS A 564 -20.74 -0.60 21.18
C LYS A 564 -20.39 -2.05 20.85
N HIS A 565 -21.05 -2.57 19.82
CA HIS A 565 -20.84 -3.92 19.28
C HIS A 565 -19.98 -3.82 18.02
N TYR A 566 -18.71 -4.22 18.13
CA TYR A 566 -17.73 -4.15 17.05
C TYR A 566 -17.82 -5.38 16.13
N ASP A 567 -17.60 -5.17 14.84
CA ASP A 567 -17.82 -6.20 13.82
C ASP A 567 -16.81 -7.35 13.83
N HIS A 568 -15.54 -7.10 14.19
CA HIS A 568 -14.46 -8.09 14.37
C HIS A 568 -14.19 -9.08 13.23
N LEU A 569 -14.59 -8.78 11.99
CA LEU A 569 -14.38 -9.67 10.84
C LEU A 569 -12.91 -9.77 10.45
N ILE A 570 -12.47 -10.95 10.02
CA ILE A 570 -11.16 -11.18 9.42
C ILE A 570 -11.15 -10.58 8.01
N LYS A 571 -10.26 -9.60 7.79
CA LYS A 571 -10.02 -8.91 6.52
C LYS A 571 -8.53 -8.48 6.46
N PRO A 572 -7.93 -8.26 5.27
CA PRO A 572 -8.49 -8.48 3.93
C PRO A 572 -8.75 -9.98 3.65
N ASP A 573 -9.43 -10.30 2.55
CA ASP A 573 -9.68 -11.70 2.17
C ASP A 573 -8.43 -12.32 1.52
N LEU A 574 -7.74 -11.54 0.68
CA LEU A 574 -6.44 -11.86 0.09
C LEU A 574 -5.65 -10.56 -0.21
N VAL A 575 -4.44 -10.70 -0.72
CA VAL A 575 -3.61 -9.56 -1.17
C VAL A 575 -3.12 -9.74 -2.61
N ALA A 576 -2.73 -8.66 -3.27
CA ALA A 576 -2.16 -8.69 -4.63
C ALA A 576 -1.07 -7.60 -4.79
N PRO A 577 -0.21 -7.67 -5.81
CA PRO A 577 0.79 -6.63 -6.08
C PRO A 577 0.16 -5.23 -6.09
N GLY A 578 0.68 -4.32 -5.28
CA GLY A 578 0.10 -2.98 -5.15
C GLY A 578 1.12 -1.88 -4.90
N ASN A 579 2.43 -2.17 -4.99
CA ASN A 579 3.51 -1.24 -4.72
C ASN A 579 4.30 -0.95 -6.00
N TRP A 580 4.50 0.33 -6.33
CA TRP A 580 5.20 0.79 -7.54
C TRP A 580 4.73 0.11 -8.83
N ILE A 581 3.42 -0.07 -8.97
CA ILE A 581 2.82 -0.72 -10.14
C ILE A 581 2.75 0.29 -11.29
N ILE A 582 3.30 -0.08 -12.44
CA ILE A 582 3.24 0.71 -13.68
C ILE A 582 1.87 0.51 -14.35
N GLY A 583 1.24 1.61 -14.75
CA GLY A 583 -0.04 1.64 -15.45
C GLY A 583 -0.20 2.92 -16.28
N ALA A 584 -1.31 3.05 -16.99
CA ALA A 584 -1.59 4.16 -17.89
C ALA A 584 -1.62 5.52 -17.18
N GLN A 585 -1.13 6.57 -17.86
CA GLN A 585 -1.13 7.94 -17.38
C GLN A 585 -2.14 8.81 -18.15
N SER A 586 -2.91 9.60 -17.42
CA SER A 586 -3.82 10.61 -18.00
C SER A 586 -3.09 11.90 -18.41
N ILE A 587 -3.74 12.74 -19.23
CA ILE A 587 -3.31 14.14 -19.49
C ILE A 587 -3.76 15.01 -18.33
N GLY A 588 -2.97 16.03 -17.96
CA GLY A 588 -3.34 17.01 -16.92
C GLY A 588 -3.61 16.34 -15.58
N ASN A 589 -2.76 15.36 -15.26
CA ASN A 589 -2.94 14.42 -14.17
C ASN A 589 -2.41 15.05 -12.88
N ALA A 590 -3.32 15.51 -12.02
CA ALA A 590 -3.00 16.19 -10.77
C ALA A 590 -2.06 15.40 -9.83
N ILE A 591 -2.07 14.07 -9.87
CA ILE A 591 -1.16 13.23 -9.07
C ILE A 591 0.29 13.36 -9.58
N VAL A 592 0.48 13.33 -10.90
CA VAL A 592 1.81 13.48 -11.53
C VAL A 592 2.27 14.94 -11.49
N ASP A 593 1.38 15.90 -11.72
CA ASP A 593 1.71 17.33 -11.69
C ASP A 593 2.18 17.79 -10.28
N GLN A 594 1.81 17.05 -9.22
CA GLN A 594 2.29 17.25 -7.85
C GLN A 594 3.50 16.36 -7.48
N ASN A 595 3.80 15.33 -8.27
CA ASN A 595 4.82 14.32 -7.99
C ASN A 595 5.42 13.81 -9.32
N GLU A 596 6.26 14.62 -9.98
CA GLU A 596 6.76 14.34 -11.34
C GLU A 596 7.48 12.98 -11.45
N ASP A 597 8.15 12.53 -10.38
CA ASP A 597 8.81 11.23 -10.25
C ASP A 597 7.89 10.01 -10.44
N LEU A 598 6.57 10.20 -10.31
CA LEU A 598 5.59 9.15 -10.61
C LEU A 598 5.41 8.95 -12.12
N SER A 599 5.77 9.92 -12.96
CA SER A 599 5.76 9.76 -14.42
C SER A 599 6.88 8.82 -14.86
N VAL A 600 6.57 7.79 -15.64
CA VAL A 600 7.62 6.97 -16.29
C VAL A 600 8.30 7.84 -17.35
N GLN A 601 9.58 8.12 -17.15
CA GLN A 601 10.46 8.80 -18.12
C GLN A 601 10.62 7.93 -19.38
N ASN A 602 9.72 8.06 -20.34
CA ASN A 602 9.75 7.35 -21.62
C ASN A 602 9.56 8.29 -22.81
N SER A 603 10.13 7.92 -23.96
CA SER A 603 9.99 8.65 -25.23
C SER A 603 8.64 8.41 -25.93
N ALA A 604 7.60 7.99 -25.18
CA ALA A 604 6.34 7.56 -25.77
C ALA A 604 5.50 8.76 -26.23
N SER A 605 4.63 8.53 -27.21
CA SER A 605 3.58 9.49 -27.54
C SER A 605 2.70 9.72 -26.31
N ASP A 606 2.13 10.91 -26.19
CA ASP A 606 1.38 11.30 -24.98
C ASP A 606 0.26 10.30 -24.59
N ASN A 607 -0.39 9.68 -25.58
CA ASN A 607 -1.40 8.63 -25.41
C ASN A 607 -0.85 7.21 -25.13
N ARG A 608 0.43 7.09 -24.79
CA ARG A 608 1.11 5.86 -24.34
C ARG A 608 1.92 6.08 -23.05
N LYS A 609 1.82 7.26 -22.44
CA LYS A 609 2.53 7.57 -21.19
C LYS A 609 2.08 6.65 -20.06
N MET A 610 3.02 6.31 -19.20
CA MET A 610 2.81 5.40 -18.08
C MET A 610 3.24 6.09 -16.79
N MET A 611 2.65 5.71 -15.67
CA MET A 611 3.01 6.20 -14.35
C MET A 611 3.07 5.08 -13.32
N TYR A 612 3.87 5.29 -12.28
CA TYR A 612 3.93 4.46 -11.08
C TYR A 612 2.85 4.88 -10.09
N MET A 613 2.16 3.91 -9.49
CA MET A 613 1.32 4.15 -8.31
C MET A 613 1.48 3.05 -7.25
N SER A 614 1.21 3.42 -6.01
CA SER A 614 1.26 2.52 -4.85
C SER A 614 -0.02 2.64 -4.03
N GLY A 615 -0.66 1.52 -3.72
CA GLY A 615 -1.88 1.48 -2.93
C GLY A 615 -2.63 0.16 -3.04
N THR A 616 -3.52 -0.10 -2.09
CA THR A 616 -4.54 -1.17 -2.21
C THR A 616 -5.43 -0.94 -3.44
N SER A 617 -5.62 0.32 -3.85
CA SER A 617 -6.23 0.75 -5.10
C SER A 617 -5.60 0.17 -6.38
N MET A 618 -4.32 -0.22 -6.37
CA MET A 618 -3.63 -0.86 -7.50
C MET A 618 -3.70 -2.39 -7.42
N ALA A 619 -3.82 -2.95 -6.21
CA ALA A 619 -4.00 -4.39 -5.98
C ALA A 619 -5.43 -4.86 -6.36
N THR A 620 -6.45 -4.06 -6.04
CA THR A 620 -7.87 -4.32 -6.38
C THR A 620 -8.13 -4.62 -7.86
N PRO A 621 -7.68 -3.79 -8.85
CA PRO A 621 -7.95 -4.03 -10.27
C PRO A 621 -7.29 -5.28 -10.81
N ILE A 622 -6.12 -5.68 -10.28
CA ILE A 622 -5.46 -6.94 -10.65
C ILE A 622 -6.36 -8.14 -10.26
N VAL A 623 -6.97 -8.10 -9.07
CA VAL A 623 -7.97 -9.11 -8.66
C VAL A 623 -9.24 -9.01 -9.51
N SER A 624 -9.74 -7.80 -9.81
CA SER A 624 -10.91 -7.60 -10.69
C SER A 624 -10.71 -8.20 -12.09
N GLY A 625 -9.52 -8.05 -12.68
CA GLY A 625 -9.17 -8.70 -13.94
C GLY A 625 -9.07 -10.23 -13.80
N ALA A 626 -8.51 -10.75 -12.70
CA ALA A 626 -8.48 -12.19 -12.44
C ALA A 626 -9.89 -12.79 -12.36
N VAL A 627 -10.82 -12.10 -11.72
CA VAL A 627 -12.24 -12.47 -11.69
C VAL A 627 -12.84 -12.51 -13.09
N ALA A 628 -12.53 -11.54 -13.96
CA ALA A 628 -13.01 -11.55 -15.34
C ALA A 628 -12.49 -12.77 -16.13
N LEU A 629 -11.22 -13.18 -15.94
CA LEU A 629 -10.69 -14.42 -16.51
C LEU A 629 -11.41 -15.67 -15.97
N MET A 630 -11.74 -15.70 -14.68
CA MET A 630 -12.49 -16.80 -14.06
C MET A 630 -13.92 -16.89 -14.62
N LEU A 631 -14.60 -15.76 -14.79
CA LEU A 631 -15.96 -15.72 -15.32
C LEU A 631 -16.03 -15.95 -16.84
N GLN A 632 -14.98 -15.64 -17.58
CA GLN A 632 -14.80 -16.10 -18.96
C GLN A 632 -14.64 -17.63 -19.01
N THR A 633 -13.89 -18.21 -18.07
CA THR A 633 -13.62 -19.66 -17.99
C THR A 633 -14.85 -20.46 -17.55
N ASN A 634 -15.60 -19.95 -16.57
CA ASN A 634 -16.83 -20.55 -16.05
C ASN A 634 -17.84 -19.43 -15.70
N PRO A 635 -18.78 -19.09 -16.62
CA PRO A 635 -19.71 -17.98 -16.41
C PRO A 635 -20.77 -18.26 -15.33
N LYS A 636 -20.86 -19.50 -14.84
CA LYS A 636 -21.82 -19.99 -13.83
C LYS A 636 -21.32 -19.85 -12.39
N LEU A 637 -20.08 -19.41 -12.16
CA LEU A 637 -19.62 -19.13 -10.79
C LEU A 637 -20.44 -17.99 -10.16
N THR A 638 -20.81 -18.19 -8.90
CA THR A 638 -21.32 -17.15 -8.00
C THR A 638 -20.18 -16.33 -7.41
N PRO A 639 -20.42 -15.12 -6.88
CA PRO A 639 -19.38 -14.35 -6.17
C PRO A 639 -18.77 -15.11 -4.99
N ASN A 640 -19.57 -15.88 -4.26
CA ASN A 640 -19.09 -16.72 -3.16
C ASN A 640 -18.15 -17.83 -3.65
N MET A 641 -18.43 -18.48 -4.80
CA MET A 641 -17.48 -19.42 -5.41
C MET A 641 -16.20 -18.73 -5.87
N VAL A 642 -16.31 -17.56 -6.53
CA VAL A 642 -15.13 -16.79 -6.97
C VAL A 642 -14.24 -16.42 -5.79
N LYS A 643 -14.83 -15.87 -4.73
CA LYS A 643 -14.15 -15.51 -3.48
C LYS A 643 -13.52 -16.72 -2.78
N MET A 644 -14.17 -17.88 -2.84
CA MET A 644 -13.63 -19.15 -2.33
C MET A 644 -12.41 -19.62 -3.13
N ILE A 645 -12.48 -19.62 -4.46
CA ILE A 645 -11.40 -20.09 -5.34
C ILE A 645 -10.14 -19.24 -5.17
N LEU A 646 -10.30 -17.91 -5.17
CA LEU A 646 -9.19 -16.96 -5.01
C LEU A 646 -8.48 -17.13 -3.66
N GLN A 647 -9.26 -17.32 -2.59
CA GLN A 647 -8.72 -17.56 -1.25
C GLN A 647 -8.00 -18.90 -1.14
N TYR A 648 -8.61 -19.98 -1.63
CA TYR A 648 -8.05 -21.33 -1.49
C TYR A 648 -6.72 -21.53 -2.23
N THR A 649 -6.56 -20.84 -3.36
CA THR A 649 -5.42 -21.01 -4.27
C THR A 649 -4.27 -20.03 -4.02
N SER A 650 -4.46 -19.01 -3.18
CA SER A 650 -3.46 -17.98 -2.87
C SER A 650 -2.17 -18.54 -2.26
N GLN A 651 -1.06 -17.82 -2.39
CA GLN A 651 0.22 -18.15 -1.75
C GLN A 651 0.30 -17.48 -0.37
N ARG A 652 0.52 -18.25 0.70
CA ARG A 652 0.83 -17.65 2.01
C ARG A 652 2.24 -17.04 2.00
N LEU A 653 2.34 -15.78 2.41
CA LEU A 653 3.59 -15.08 2.64
C LEU A 653 4.11 -15.37 4.06
N ALA A 654 5.42 -15.58 4.20
CA ALA A 654 6.05 -15.82 5.49
C ALA A 654 6.08 -14.55 6.36
N GLY A 655 5.98 -14.71 7.69
CA GLY A 655 6.08 -13.57 8.63
C GLY A 655 4.83 -12.69 8.79
N PHE A 656 3.76 -12.92 8.04
CA PHE A 656 2.52 -12.14 8.10
C PHE A 656 1.33 -12.96 8.63
N ASN A 657 0.46 -12.36 9.44
CA ASN A 657 -0.75 -13.03 9.93
C ASN A 657 -1.97 -12.77 9.03
N SER A 658 -3.07 -13.51 9.23
CA SER A 658 -4.26 -13.44 8.37
C SER A 658 -4.97 -12.07 8.36
N LEU A 659 -4.74 -11.21 9.36
CA LEU A 659 -5.27 -9.83 9.37
C LEU A 659 -4.42 -8.87 8.51
N GLU A 660 -3.23 -9.30 8.09
CA GLU A 660 -2.36 -8.55 7.18
C GLU A 660 -2.43 -9.06 5.74
N GLN A 661 -2.48 -10.39 5.55
CA GLN A 661 -2.41 -11.03 4.23
C GLN A 661 -3.70 -11.73 3.77
N GLY A 662 -4.75 -11.79 4.60
CA GLY A 662 -5.89 -12.67 4.35
C GLY A 662 -5.44 -14.13 4.26
N THR A 663 -5.88 -14.86 3.23
CA THR A 663 -5.37 -16.21 2.92
C THR A 663 -4.01 -16.21 2.23
N GLY A 664 -3.52 -15.06 1.80
CA GLY A 664 -2.25 -14.90 1.10
C GLY A 664 -2.39 -14.09 -0.19
N GLN A 665 -1.32 -14.07 -0.99
CA GLN A 665 -1.21 -13.30 -2.21
C GLN A 665 -1.76 -14.07 -3.43
N LEU A 666 -2.50 -13.35 -4.27
CA LEU A 666 -3.17 -13.82 -5.49
C LEU A 666 -2.37 -14.84 -6.31
N ASN A 667 -3.08 -15.85 -6.82
CA ASN A 667 -2.55 -16.89 -7.69
C ASN A 667 -3.54 -17.14 -8.84
N ILE A 668 -3.33 -16.49 -9.99
CA ILE A 668 -4.25 -16.57 -11.13
C ILE A 668 -4.16 -17.94 -11.81
N GLU A 669 -2.97 -18.54 -11.88
CA GLU A 669 -2.77 -19.89 -12.40
C GLU A 669 -3.63 -20.92 -11.65
N GLY A 670 -3.49 -20.95 -10.31
CA GLY A 670 -4.25 -21.84 -9.46
C GLY A 670 -5.74 -21.57 -9.49
N ALA A 671 -6.15 -20.30 -9.44
CA ALA A 671 -7.56 -19.89 -9.49
C ALA A 671 -8.24 -20.33 -10.78
N ILE A 672 -7.60 -20.14 -11.94
CA ILE A 672 -8.15 -20.55 -13.25
C ILE A 672 -8.13 -22.07 -13.40
N ARG A 673 -7.07 -22.76 -12.97
CA ARG A 673 -7.01 -24.23 -13.01
C ARG A 673 -8.09 -24.87 -12.14
N LEU A 674 -8.37 -24.31 -10.96
CA LEU A 674 -9.50 -24.76 -10.13
C LEU A 674 -10.86 -24.39 -10.74
N THR A 675 -10.99 -23.20 -11.32
CA THR A 675 -12.23 -22.75 -12.00
C THR A 675 -12.64 -23.71 -13.13
N ARG A 676 -11.68 -24.26 -13.89
CA ARG A 676 -11.93 -25.27 -14.94
C ARG A 676 -12.40 -26.62 -14.38
N ALA A 677 -12.00 -26.96 -13.16
CA ALA A 677 -12.40 -28.21 -12.52
C ALA A 677 -13.83 -28.17 -11.97
N ILE A 678 -14.36 -26.98 -11.64
CA ILE A 678 -15.72 -26.80 -11.11
C ILE A 678 -16.78 -27.03 -12.21
N ARG A 679 -17.85 -27.75 -11.85
CA ARG A 679 -18.98 -28.04 -12.74
C ARG A 679 -19.73 -26.77 -13.15
N GLN A 680 -20.16 -26.72 -14.41
CA GLN A 680 -21.02 -25.64 -14.92
C GLN A 680 -22.51 -26.04 -14.96
N ASN A 681 -22.81 -27.32 -14.73
CA ASN A 681 -24.14 -27.94 -14.83
C ASN A 681 -24.70 -28.36 -13.47
N LEU A 682 -24.43 -27.57 -12.43
CA LEU A 682 -25.03 -27.78 -11.11
C LEU A 682 -26.54 -27.47 -11.20
N PRO A 683 -27.44 -28.38 -10.77
CA PRO A 683 -28.88 -28.12 -10.78
C PRO A 683 -29.24 -27.07 -9.73
N THR A 684 -30.30 -26.31 -9.95
CA THR A 684 -30.79 -25.31 -8.99
C THR A 684 -32.10 -25.80 -8.36
N PRO A 685 -32.20 -25.94 -7.03
CA PRO A 685 -31.13 -25.82 -6.03
C PRO A 685 -30.15 -27.01 -6.07
N THR A 686 -28.87 -26.77 -5.76
CA THR A 686 -27.86 -27.85 -5.73
C THR A 686 -27.91 -28.55 -4.37
N PRO A 687 -28.07 -29.89 -4.31
CA PRO A 687 -28.05 -30.61 -3.04
C PRO A 687 -26.72 -30.43 -2.30
N HIS A 688 -26.78 -30.21 -0.99
CA HIS A 688 -25.60 -30.07 -0.15
C HIS A 688 -24.70 -31.32 -0.24
N ARG A 689 -23.39 -31.10 -0.28
CA ARG A 689 -22.33 -32.09 -0.50
C ARG A 689 -22.32 -32.79 -1.88
N SER A 690 -23.13 -32.34 -2.84
CA SER A 690 -22.98 -32.75 -4.26
C SER A 690 -21.54 -32.51 -4.75
N PRO A 691 -20.98 -33.34 -5.65
CA PRO A 691 -19.66 -33.09 -6.21
C PRO A 691 -19.60 -31.73 -6.91
N LEU A 692 -18.78 -30.81 -6.39
CA LEU A 692 -18.56 -29.49 -6.99
C LEU A 692 -17.66 -29.58 -8.23
N LEU A 693 -16.76 -30.57 -8.24
CA LEU A 693 -15.79 -30.80 -9.32
C LEU A 693 -16.29 -31.82 -10.35
N THR A 694 -15.83 -31.65 -11.58
CA THR A 694 -16.05 -32.56 -12.71
C THR A 694 -15.39 -33.93 -12.46
N SER A 695 -14.16 -33.96 -11.95
CA SER A 695 -13.46 -35.14 -11.44
C SER A 695 -13.66 -35.33 -9.93
N SER A 696 -13.53 -36.57 -9.45
CA SER A 696 -13.45 -36.88 -8.01
C SER A 696 -12.11 -36.48 -7.37
N THR A 697 -11.08 -36.21 -8.19
CA THR A 697 -9.74 -35.79 -7.77
C THR A 697 -9.59 -34.26 -7.85
N MET A 698 -8.93 -33.68 -6.85
CA MET A 698 -8.51 -32.27 -6.86
C MET A 698 -7.40 -32.02 -7.90
N PRO A 699 -7.34 -30.82 -8.51
CA PRO A 699 -6.14 -30.36 -9.21
C PRO A 699 -4.94 -30.26 -8.25
N VAL A 700 -3.71 -30.40 -8.76
CA VAL A 700 -2.47 -30.37 -7.95
C VAL A 700 -2.39 -29.09 -7.10
N HIS A 701 -2.24 -29.23 -5.78
CA HIS A 701 -2.28 -28.12 -4.80
C HIS A 701 -1.02 -27.21 -4.79
N THR A 702 -0.27 -27.17 -5.88
CA THR A 702 0.90 -26.29 -6.06
C THR A 702 0.79 -25.50 -7.33
N SER A 703 1.34 -24.30 -7.32
CA SER A 703 1.63 -23.52 -8.52
C SER A 703 3.12 -23.22 -8.60
N THR A 704 3.61 -22.95 -9.80
CA THR A 704 4.97 -22.44 -10.03
C THR A 704 4.84 -21.18 -10.85
N ILE A 705 5.20 -20.03 -10.28
CA ILE A 705 5.09 -18.70 -10.90
C ILE A 705 6.47 -18.06 -10.86
N ALA A 706 6.96 -17.55 -12.00
CA ALA A 706 8.29 -16.95 -12.14
C ALA A 706 9.46 -17.82 -11.58
N GLY A 707 9.32 -19.15 -11.67
CA GLY A 707 10.27 -20.12 -11.10
C GLY A 707 10.07 -20.43 -9.61
N THR A 708 9.32 -19.61 -8.86
CA THR A 708 8.96 -19.88 -7.46
C THR A 708 7.82 -20.90 -7.41
N LYS A 709 8.10 -22.12 -6.89
CA LYS A 709 7.08 -23.14 -6.61
C LYS A 709 6.57 -23.00 -5.18
N PHE A 710 5.25 -22.98 -5.00
CA PHE A 710 4.60 -22.85 -3.68
C PHE A 710 3.37 -23.75 -3.55
N GLN A 711 3.02 -24.07 -2.30
CA GLN A 711 1.75 -24.72 -1.93
C GLN A 711 0.64 -23.66 -1.87
N TRP A 712 -0.55 -24.02 -2.35
CA TRP A 712 -1.77 -23.22 -2.16
C TRP A 712 -2.10 -23.08 -0.67
N SER A 713 -2.78 -21.99 -0.30
CA SER A 713 -3.18 -21.72 1.10
C SER A 713 -4.04 -22.85 1.69
N GLY A 714 -4.86 -23.50 0.85
CA GLY A 714 -5.77 -24.58 1.25
C GLY A 714 -6.85 -24.15 2.25
N GLY A 715 -7.06 -22.84 2.41
CA GLY A 715 -7.90 -22.26 3.45
C GLY A 715 -8.79 -21.12 2.96
N LEU A 716 -9.82 -20.83 3.74
CA LEU A 716 -10.83 -19.80 3.52
C LEU A 716 -11.05 -19.04 4.83
N LEU A 717 -11.41 -17.76 4.74
CA LEU A 717 -11.70 -16.88 5.88
C LEU A 717 -13.18 -16.44 5.86
N PRO A 718 -14.12 -17.31 6.24
CA PRO A 718 -15.52 -16.91 6.42
C PRO A 718 -15.68 -16.05 7.67
N SER A 719 -15.74 -14.73 7.49
CA SER A 719 -16.09 -13.71 8.49
C SER A 719 -15.29 -13.79 9.81
N TYR A 720 -15.71 -14.63 10.75
CA TYR A 720 -15.16 -14.77 12.10
C TYR A 720 -14.18 -15.95 12.25
N ALA A 721 -14.09 -16.81 11.25
CA ALA A 721 -13.37 -18.09 11.34
C ALA A 721 -12.37 -18.27 10.19
N ALA A 722 -11.47 -19.24 10.37
CA ALA A 722 -10.61 -19.77 9.32
C ALA A 722 -10.92 -21.27 9.17
N VAL A 723 -11.23 -21.70 7.94
CA VAL A 723 -11.51 -23.11 7.63
C VAL A 723 -10.54 -23.62 6.57
N THR A 724 -10.20 -24.91 6.63
CA THR A 724 -9.24 -25.55 5.71
C THR A 724 -9.75 -26.91 5.25
N GLY A 725 -9.08 -27.50 4.26
CA GLY A 725 -9.34 -28.86 3.77
C GLY A 725 -10.03 -28.90 2.41
N THR A 726 -10.05 -30.10 1.81
CA THR A 726 -10.53 -30.32 0.43
C THR A 726 -12.05 -30.43 0.30
N ASP A 727 -12.79 -30.69 1.39
CA ASP A 727 -14.25 -30.78 1.38
C ASP A 727 -14.93 -29.45 0.95
N TRP A 728 -14.29 -28.31 1.20
CA TRP A 728 -14.75 -27.00 0.73
C TRP A 728 -14.65 -26.82 -0.80
N ILE A 729 -13.86 -27.65 -1.49
CA ILE A 729 -13.61 -27.51 -2.93
C ILE A 729 -14.15 -28.68 -3.73
N THR A 730 -14.15 -29.88 -3.14
CA THR A 730 -14.67 -31.11 -3.77
C THR A 730 -16.18 -31.22 -3.68
N LYS A 731 -16.81 -30.60 -2.66
CA LYS A 731 -18.23 -30.76 -2.32
C LYS A 731 -18.93 -29.40 -2.26
N TYR A 732 -20.16 -29.37 -2.77
CA TYR A 732 -21.02 -28.20 -2.78
C TYR A 732 -21.46 -27.81 -1.36
N GLN A 733 -21.25 -26.54 -1.01
CA GLN A 733 -21.68 -25.95 0.25
C GLN A 733 -22.74 -24.88 -0.06
N ARG A 734 -23.82 -24.80 0.73
CA ARG A 734 -24.89 -23.80 0.50
C ARG A 734 -24.43 -22.34 0.65
N ILE A 735 -23.30 -22.11 1.30
CA ILE A 735 -22.63 -20.79 1.33
C ILE A 735 -22.13 -20.33 -0.06
N TYR A 736 -22.19 -21.19 -1.09
CA TYR A 736 -21.87 -20.84 -2.47
C TYR A 736 -23.06 -20.32 -3.27
N ASP A 737 -24.29 -20.41 -2.76
CA ASP A 737 -25.45 -19.77 -3.38
C ASP A 737 -25.33 -18.23 -3.32
N ASN A 738 -26.09 -17.55 -4.17
CA ASN A 738 -26.28 -16.10 -4.09
C ASN A 738 -27.27 -15.76 -2.96
N GLY A 739 -27.10 -14.65 -2.26
CA GLY A 739 -28.13 -14.10 -1.37
C GLY A 739 -28.36 -14.82 -0.02
N LEU A 740 -27.37 -15.53 0.52
CA LEU A 740 -27.51 -16.19 1.84
C LEU A 740 -27.63 -15.15 2.97
N LEU A 741 -28.82 -15.05 3.57
CA LEU A 741 -29.07 -14.28 4.78
C LEU A 741 -28.79 -15.13 6.02
N ILE A 742 -27.70 -14.83 6.74
CA ILE A 742 -27.38 -15.41 8.05
C ILE A 742 -27.74 -14.38 9.13
N SER A 743 -28.57 -14.77 10.10
CA SER A 743 -28.91 -13.93 11.27
C SER A 743 -28.49 -14.62 12.56
N ASP A 744 -27.56 -14.01 13.29
CA ASP A 744 -27.00 -14.50 14.56
C ASP A 744 -27.95 -14.20 15.76
N GLY A 745 -29.26 -14.24 15.53
CA GLY A 745 -30.28 -13.84 16.50
C GLY A 745 -31.65 -13.53 15.86
N LEU A 746 -32.39 -12.65 16.53
CA LEU A 746 -33.80 -12.31 16.26
C LEU A 746 -34.01 -11.66 14.89
N LEU A 747 -34.80 -12.31 14.04
CA LEU A 747 -35.28 -11.75 12.77
C LEU A 747 -36.76 -11.36 12.93
N ILE A 748 -37.03 -10.05 13.00
CA ILE A 748 -38.39 -9.48 12.98
C ILE A 748 -38.65 -8.85 11.62
N SER A 749 -39.82 -9.10 11.05
CA SER A 749 -40.32 -8.38 9.88
C SER A 749 -41.79 -7.99 10.08
N ASP A 750 -42.01 -6.68 10.17
CA ASP A 750 -43.33 -6.03 10.12
C ASP A 750 -43.87 -6.08 8.67
N GLY A 751 -44.30 -7.26 8.22
CA GLY A 751 -44.89 -7.46 6.90
C GLY A 751 -44.48 -8.75 6.18
N LEU A 752 -43.79 -8.59 5.05
CA LEU A 752 -43.58 -9.64 4.05
C LEU A 752 -42.13 -10.15 4.05
N LEU A 753 -41.94 -11.43 4.35
CA LEU A 753 -40.65 -12.11 4.34
C LEU A 753 -40.58 -13.08 3.14
N ILE A 754 -39.87 -12.69 2.09
CA ILE A 754 -39.61 -13.52 0.91
C ILE A 754 -38.14 -13.97 0.91
N SER A 755 -37.88 -15.26 0.74
CA SER A 755 -36.54 -15.81 0.59
C SER A 755 -36.50 -16.92 -0.47
N ASP A 756 -35.81 -16.66 -1.58
CA ASP A 756 -35.53 -17.65 -2.63
C ASP A 756 -34.37 -18.57 -2.19
N GLY A 757 -34.57 -19.41 -1.17
CA GLY A 757 -33.53 -20.36 -0.74
C GLY A 757 -33.64 -20.87 0.70
N LEU A 758 -32.56 -20.70 1.46
CA LEU A 758 -32.41 -21.22 2.82
C LEU A 758 -32.42 -20.07 3.83
N LEU A 759 -33.30 -20.19 4.82
CA LEU A 759 -33.39 -19.25 5.93
C LEU A 759 -32.85 -19.93 7.21
N ILE A 760 -31.73 -19.40 7.74
CA ILE A 760 -31.11 -19.85 8.99
C ILE A 760 -31.13 -18.71 10.01
N SER A 761 -31.66 -18.99 11.19
CA SER A 761 -31.49 -18.16 12.38
C SER A 761 -31.01 -19.03 13.53
N ASP A 762 -30.01 -18.53 14.28
CA ASP A 762 -29.58 -19.12 15.55
C ASP A 762 -30.51 -18.75 16.73
N GLY A 763 -31.70 -18.20 16.44
CA GLY A 763 -32.69 -17.76 17.41
C GLY A 763 -34.11 -17.78 16.87
N LEU A 764 -34.91 -16.79 17.28
CA LEU A 764 -36.34 -16.70 16.96
C LEU A 764 -36.58 -15.94 15.64
N LEU A 765 -37.48 -16.49 14.81
CA LEU A 765 -37.96 -15.87 13.58
C LEU A 765 -39.41 -15.45 13.78
N ILE A 766 -39.69 -14.14 13.68
CA ILE A 766 -41.03 -13.57 13.84
C ILE A 766 -41.41 -12.80 12.57
N SER A 767 -42.57 -13.10 12.03
CA SER A 767 -43.23 -12.31 10.98
C SER A 767 -44.70 -12.20 11.32
N ASP A 768 -45.22 -10.98 11.28
CA ASP A 768 -46.64 -10.68 11.55
C ASP A 768 -47.54 -10.94 10.32
N GLY A 769 -47.00 -11.56 9.26
CA GLY A 769 -47.64 -11.69 7.96
C GLY A 769 -47.27 -12.95 7.20
N LEU A 770 -46.89 -12.78 5.93
CA LEU A 770 -46.72 -13.88 4.97
C LEU A 770 -45.24 -14.26 4.83
N LEU A 771 -44.92 -15.53 5.10
CA LEU A 771 -43.62 -16.13 4.86
C LEU A 771 -43.66 -16.97 3.59
N ILE A 772 -42.95 -16.52 2.54
CA ILE A 772 -42.75 -17.28 1.29
C ILE A 772 -41.30 -17.74 1.25
N SER A 773 -41.11 -19.05 1.13
CA SER A 773 -39.80 -19.66 0.93
C SER A 773 -39.91 -20.89 0.04
N ASP A 774 -39.18 -20.87 -1.08
CA ASP A 774 -39.05 -22.01 -2.01
C ASP A 774 -38.00 -23.03 -1.54
N GLY A 775 -37.77 -23.12 -0.22
CA GLY A 775 -36.73 -23.98 0.36
C GLY A 775 -36.95 -24.40 1.80
N VAL A 776 -35.86 -24.73 2.49
CA VAL A 776 -35.90 -25.30 3.85
C VAL A 776 -35.74 -24.18 4.88
N VAL A 777 -36.57 -24.18 5.92
CA VAL A 777 -36.41 -23.32 7.11
C VAL A 777 -35.74 -24.14 8.22
N MET A 778 -34.69 -23.62 8.84
CA MET A 778 -34.02 -24.23 10.00
C MET A 778 -33.75 -23.19 11.09
N GLY A 779 -34.14 -23.52 12.32
CA GLY A 779 -33.75 -22.80 13.53
C GLY A 779 -33.34 -23.80 14.62
N ASN A 780 -32.35 -23.45 15.44
CA ASN A 780 -31.82 -24.31 16.50
C ASN A 780 -31.90 -23.65 17.89
N ASN A 781 -32.06 -24.48 18.91
CA ASN A 781 -32.42 -24.09 20.27
C ASN A 781 -31.23 -23.64 21.15
N ALA A 782 -31.52 -22.79 22.13
CA ALA A 782 -30.68 -22.56 23.31
C ALA A 782 -31.53 -22.55 24.60
N GLY A 783 -31.78 -23.73 25.19
CA GLY A 783 -32.46 -23.87 26.49
C GLY A 783 -32.75 -25.32 26.87
N PRO A 784 -32.83 -25.70 28.17
CA PRO A 784 -32.70 -27.12 28.57
C PRO A 784 -33.87 -28.06 28.26
N ASN A 785 -35.05 -27.55 27.91
CA ASN A 785 -36.30 -28.32 27.76
C ASN A 785 -37.03 -27.91 26.46
N GLY A 786 -36.51 -28.31 25.30
CA GLY A 786 -36.82 -27.66 24.02
C GLY A 786 -38.23 -27.85 23.45
N TYR A 787 -38.88 -26.72 23.15
CA TYR A 787 -40.06 -26.50 22.28
C TYR A 787 -40.03 -25.02 21.82
N GLN A 788 -40.52 -24.56 20.66
CA GLN A 788 -41.02 -25.17 19.42
C GLN A 788 -40.99 -24.10 18.30
N THR A 789 -41.05 -24.46 17.01
CA THR A 789 -41.23 -23.47 15.92
C THR A 789 -42.66 -22.92 15.93
N MET A 790 -42.83 -21.62 16.20
CA MET A 790 -44.15 -20.97 16.13
C MET A 790 -44.37 -20.37 14.73
N THR A 791 -45.44 -20.79 14.07
CA THR A 791 -45.97 -20.13 12.86
C THR A 791 -47.43 -19.81 13.06
N TRP A 792 -47.88 -18.64 12.56
CA TRP A 792 -49.27 -18.23 12.59
C TRP A 792 -49.67 -17.87 11.16
N GLY A 793 -50.17 -18.86 10.41
CA GLY A 793 -50.54 -18.71 9.00
C GLY A 793 -50.35 -20.01 8.21
N THR A 794 -51.08 -20.15 7.12
CA THR A 794 -51.02 -21.33 6.23
C THR A 794 -49.76 -21.26 5.36
N PRO A 795 -48.83 -22.24 5.43
CA PRO A 795 -47.70 -22.29 4.49
C PRO A 795 -48.20 -22.71 3.10
N ILE A 796 -48.01 -21.83 2.11
CA ILE A 796 -48.35 -22.11 0.71
C ILE A 796 -47.04 -22.43 -0.03
N GLY A 797 -46.88 -23.69 -0.50
CA GLY A 797 -45.82 -24.07 -1.44
C GLY A 797 -44.74 -25.05 -0.96
N SER A 798 -44.73 -25.50 0.29
CA SER A 798 -43.63 -26.34 0.82
C SER A 798 -43.59 -27.75 0.23
N SER A 799 -42.71 -27.98 -0.76
CA SER A 799 -42.31 -29.31 -1.23
C SER A 799 -41.25 -29.93 -0.31
N GLY A 800 -41.61 -30.23 0.94
CA GLY A 800 -40.69 -30.75 1.94
C GLY A 800 -41.39 -31.40 3.13
N LEU A 801 -40.72 -32.39 3.74
CA LEU A 801 -41.21 -33.12 4.90
C LEU A 801 -41.33 -32.21 6.13
N LEU A 802 -42.55 -31.92 6.57
CA LEU A 802 -42.82 -31.44 7.92
C LEU A 802 -42.74 -32.63 8.89
N ILE A 803 -41.81 -32.55 9.86
CA ILE A 803 -41.83 -33.38 11.06
C ILE A 803 -42.46 -32.54 12.17
N SER A 804 -43.65 -32.93 12.60
CA SER A 804 -44.32 -32.41 13.79
C SER A 804 -44.82 -33.60 14.57
N ASP A 805 -44.32 -33.77 15.79
CA ASP A 805 -44.81 -34.73 16.77
C ASP A 805 -45.56 -34.02 17.91
N ASN A 806 -46.63 -34.66 18.38
CA ASN A 806 -47.50 -34.15 19.43
C ASN A 806 -46.78 -34.10 20.78
N PHE A 807 -47.11 -33.09 21.58
CA PHE A 807 -46.84 -33.12 23.02
C PHE A 807 -48.07 -33.62 23.78
N MET A 808 -47.87 -34.51 24.76
CA MET A 808 -48.92 -34.93 25.70
C MET A 808 -48.91 -34.05 26.95
N THR A 809 -50.09 -33.62 27.40
CA THR A 809 -50.32 -33.29 28.82
C THR A 809 -51.03 -34.45 29.52
N PRO A 810 -50.86 -34.64 30.84
CA PRO A 810 -51.63 -35.62 31.58
C PRO A 810 -53.05 -35.10 31.77
N ASP A 811 -53.96 -35.55 30.91
CA ASP A 811 -55.28 -36.12 31.25
C ASP A 811 -56.10 -36.36 29.97
N ASN A 812 -56.82 -37.48 29.92
CA ASN A 812 -57.48 -38.07 28.74
C ASN A 812 -58.16 -37.10 27.74
N SER A 813 -57.53 -36.83 26.58
CA SER A 813 -58.08 -37.08 25.22
C SER A 813 -57.27 -36.34 24.13
N PRO A 814 -56.90 -36.99 23.00
CA PRO A 814 -56.32 -36.30 21.85
C PRO A 814 -57.42 -35.75 20.93
N ILE A 815 -57.41 -34.44 20.68
CA ILE A 815 -58.16 -33.81 19.60
C ILE A 815 -57.16 -33.28 18.59
N ALA A 816 -57.20 -33.80 17.36
CA ALA A 816 -56.56 -33.20 16.19
C ALA A 816 -57.67 -32.67 15.29
N ASP A 817 -57.55 -31.41 14.87
CA ASP A 817 -58.55 -30.74 14.03
C ASP A 817 -57.80 -29.90 12.97
N GLY A 818 -57.94 -30.25 11.70
CA GLY A 818 -57.13 -29.65 10.63
C GLY A 818 -57.17 -30.39 9.28
N LEU A 819 -57.86 -29.81 8.31
CA LEU A 819 -58.05 -30.30 6.94
C LEU A 819 -56.86 -29.97 6.02
N LEU A 820 -56.49 -30.89 5.12
CA LEU A 820 -55.49 -30.65 4.06
C LEU A 820 -56.14 -30.80 2.67
N ILE A 821 -55.96 -29.82 1.79
CA ILE A 821 -56.45 -29.85 0.40
C ILE A 821 -55.24 -29.83 -0.55
N SER A 822 -55.24 -30.71 -1.56
CA SER A 822 -54.20 -30.79 -2.61
C SER A 822 -54.82 -31.27 -3.92
N ASP A 823 -54.37 -30.69 -5.05
CA ASP A 823 -54.90 -30.96 -6.38
C ASP A 823 -54.31 -32.25 -6.99
N GLY A 824 -54.86 -33.41 -6.65
CA GLY A 824 -54.58 -34.66 -7.38
C GLY A 824 -54.84 -35.96 -6.61
N LEU A 825 -55.72 -36.81 -7.16
CA LEU A 825 -56.11 -38.17 -6.71
C LEU A 825 -55.97 -38.45 -5.20
N LEU A 826 -57.01 -38.08 -4.44
CA LEU A 826 -57.22 -38.60 -3.09
C LEU A 826 -57.73 -40.05 -3.11
N ILE A 827 -57.14 -40.90 -2.26
CA ILE A 827 -57.84 -42.00 -1.61
C ILE A 827 -58.00 -41.60 -0.14
N SER A 828 -59.24 -41.35 0.27
CA SER A 828 -59.62 -41.01 1.64
C SER A 828 -60.79 -41.90 2.06
N ASP A 829 -60.70 -42.50 3.24
CA ASP A 829 -61.88 -42.88 4.01
C ASP A 829 -62.35 -41.65 4.80
N GLY A 830 -63.29 -40.89 4.25
CA GLY A 830 -63.86 -39.73 4.97
C GLY A 830 -64.38 -38.62 4.06
N LEU A 831 -65.69 -38.63 3.85
CA LEU A 831 -66.50 -37.63 3.12
C LEU A 831 -66.38 -36.21 3.72
N LEU A 832 -66.37 -35.19 2.87
CA LEU A 832 -66.48 -33.77 3.25
C LEU A 832 -67.77 -33.18 2.68
N ILE A 833 -68.67 -32.69 3.54
CA ILE A 833 -69.79 -31.81 3.16
C ILE A 833 -69.82 -30.64 4.15
N SER A 834 -70.07 -29.45 3.62
CA SER A 834 -70.26 -28.21 4.36
C SER A 834 -71.56 -27.54 3.92
N ASP A 835 -72.40 -27.16 4.86
CA ASP A 835 -72.96 -25.81 4.94
C ASP A 835 -73.31 -25.49 6.41
N GLY A 836 -73.58 -24.22 6.71
CA GLY A 836 -73.75 -23.76 8.09
C GLY A 836 -75.22 -23.57 8.46
N THR A 837 -75.58 -23.81 9.73
CA THR A 837 -76.68 -23.10 10.39
C THR A 837 -76.62 -23.17 11.92
N ALA A 838 -77.03 -22.07 12.54
CA ALA A 838 -77.80 -21.95 13.78
C ALA A 838 -77.59 -22.93 14.97
N SER A 839 -77.19 -22.32 16.10
CA SER A 839 -78.00 -22.27 17.34
C SER A 839 -78.10 -23.50 18.27
N GLN A 840 -77.83 -23.24 19.56
CA GLN A 840 -78.40 -23.92 20.74
C GLN A 840 -77.95 -25.39 20.98
N SER A 841 -77.66 -25.87 22.20
CA SER A 841 -77.95 -25.31 23.54
C SER A 841 -77.27 -26.10 24.68
N ASN A 842 -77.41 -25.57 25.91
CA ASN A 842 -77.59 -26.31 27.17
C ASN A 842 -76.43 -27.05 27.87
N ASN A 843 -75.93 -26.36 28.90
CA ASN A 843 -76.07 -26.72 30.32
C ASN A 843 -75.10 -27.66 31.07
N VAL A 844 -74.33 -27.01 31.96
CA VAL A 844 -74.28 -27.20 33.44
C VAL A 844 -73.56 -28.45 34.02
N ILE A 845 -73.17 -28.32 35.30
CA ILE A 845 -72.57 -29.28 36.25
C ILE A 845 -71.02 -29.39 36.08
N ALA A 846 -70.18 -28.63 36.80
CA ALA A 846 -69.82 -28.72 38.24
C ALA A 846 -69.05 -30.03 38.59
N ARG A 847 -68.06 -30.09 39.51
CA ARG A 847 -67.58 -29.15 40.55
C ARG A 847 -66.25 -29.68 41.17
N GLY A 848 -65.41 -28.77 41.70
CA GLY A 848 -64.43 -29.05 42.78
C GLY A 848 -63.12 -29.76 42.38
N ASP A 849 -62.04 -29.69 43.17
CA ASP A 849 -61.73 -28.86 44.35
C ASP A 849 -60.19 -28.82 44.55
N PRO A 850 -59.56 -27.71 44.98
CA PRO A 850 -58.09 -27.60 45.01
C PRO A 850 -57.50 -27.79 46.42
N SER A 851 -56.59 -28.76 46.60
CA SER A 851 -55.79 -28.82 47.84
C SER A 851 -54.46 -29.56 47.73
N THR A 852 -53.37 -28.86 48.09
CA THR A 852 -52.12 -29.40 48.71
C THR A 852 -51.26 -30.39 47.88
N ARG A 853 -49.93 -30.49 48.04
CA ARG A 853 -48.93 -29.79 48.87
C ARG A 853 -47.54 -29.95 48.23
N MET A 854 -46.55 -29.20 48.71
CA MET A 854 -45.12 -29.39 48.40
C MET A 854 -44.63 -30.81 48.74
N HIS A 855 -43.59 -31.25 48.04
CA HIS A 855 -42.32 -31.59 48.71
C HIS A 855 -41.12 -31.19 47.85
#